data_AF-A0A3P6CWV2-F1
#
_entry.id   AF-A0A3P6CWV2-F1
#
_cell.length_a   1.000
_cell.length_b   1.000
_cell.length_c   1.000
_cell.angle_alpha   90.00
_cell.angle_beta   90.00
_cell.angle_gamma   90.00
#
_symmetry.space_group_name_H-M   'P 1'
#
loop_
_entity.id
_entity.type
_entity.pdbx_description
1 polymer ?
#
loop_
_entity_poly.entity_id
_entity_poly.type
_entity_poly.pdbx_seq_one_letter_code
_entity_poly.pdbx_strand_id
1 'polypeptide(L)'
;MKSGFIVTIAIALLLHITFLVSLAKECTNTPSQLSSHTFRNELLRSNNESLKTELFSHYHLTPTDDSAWSSLLPRKMLREEEDEYSWTIMYRKIKNSDDNASGSFLKDVSLHDVRLDPSTFQWRAQQTNLEYLLMLDVDGLSWSFRKAAGLVAPGVPYGGWEGPDSELRGHFVGHYLSATAYMWASTHNETLKEKMSALVSALSACQEKVGTGYLSAFPSSFFDRFEAIKPVWAPYYTIHKILAGLVDQYKLAGNSQALKMATWMADYFYIRVRNVIKMYSVERHWQSLNEETGGMNDVLYQIYSITGDSKYLLLAHLFDKPCFLGVLAIQADDISGFHSNTHIPIVVGSQLRYEITGDPLHKEISMFFMDIVNASHSYATGGTSVGEFWQDPKRLATSLQTENEESCTTYNMLKVSRNLFRWTKEVSYADYYERALTNGVLGIQRGTEPGRMIYMLPLGKGVSKAVTYHGWGTPYDAFWCCYGTGIESFSKLGDSIYFQEDGESPALYVTQYISSTLDWKSSGVSLSQTVKPVVSWDPYMRVTFTFSSSKGVIGKESTLNLRIPVWTNSESAKVSLNKQSLKVPASGNFLSIKQNWKSGDQVTMELPLSIRTEAIKDDRPEYASLQAILYGPYLLAGLTSREWSITTQAKDNIWISSIPETHNSHLVTLSQQSGNVSYVLSNNNQTITMEVTPAPGTQTAVAATFRLVAADDSKGGISSGPEELIGSQVMIEPFDFPGMLVTQATDSSLAVQGSSSSDKEASRFRLVAGVDGKQGSVSLMLEGKKGCYVYSDQTLKPGMKLKLKCDSDASDEKFKEASSFVLRKGMSQYNPMSFVMNGVQRNFVLSPLFSLRDETYNVYFSLQT
;
A
#
# COMPACT_ATOMS: atom_id res chain seq x y z
N MET A 1 -15.02 32.66 63.55
CA MET A 1 -16.04 31.81 62.89
C MET A 1 -16.55 32.34 61.52
N LYS A 2 -15.90 33.30 60.86
CA LYS A 2 -16.29 33.74 59.49
C LYS A 2 -15.24 33.49 58.38
N SER A 3 -14.05 32.99 58.73
CA SER A 3 -12.99 32.67 57.75
C SER A 3 -13.08 31.22 57.24
N GLY A 4 -13.48 30.26 58.10
CA GLY A 4 -13.58 28.84 57.71
C GLY A 4 -14.69 28.54 56.70
N PHE A 5 -15.84 29.23 56.77
CA PHE A 5 -16.99 28.94 55.90
C PHE A 5 -16.78 29.41 54.45
N ILE A 6 -15.97 30.47 54.24
CA ILE A 6 -15.65 31.00 52.91
C ILE A 6 -14.61 30.10 52.23
N VAL A 7 -13.66 29.53 52.98
CA VAL A 7 -12.66 28.59 52.46
C VAL A 7 -13.31 27.25 52.08
N THR A 8 -14.29 26.75 52.85
CA THR A 8 -15.00 25.52 52.49
C THR A 8 -15.91 25.68 51.26
N ILE A 9 -16.54 26.86 51.07
CA ILE A 9 -17.34 27.14 49.86
C ILE A 9 -16.43 27.35 48.63
N ALA A 10 -15.27 28.00 48.79
CA ALA A 10 -14.31 28.16 47.70
C ALA A 10 -13.67 26.84 47.28
N ILE A 11 -13.38 25.93 48.22
CA ILE A 11 -12.87 24.59 47.94
C ILE A 11 -13.96 23.68 47.35
N ALA A 12 -15.23 23.81 47.77
CA ALA A 12 -16.35 23.10 47.16
C ALA A 12 -16.68 23.61 45.75
N LEU A 13 -16.55 24.92 45.48
CA LEU A 13 -16.67 25.47 44.13
C LEU A 13 -15.48 25.10 43.24
N LEU A 14 -14.24 25.07 43.76
CA LEU A 14 -13.10 24.57 43.00
C LEU A 14 -13.22 23.07 42.72
N LEU A 15 -13.73 22.26 43.66
CA LEU A 15 -13.99 20.83 43.46
C LEU A 15 -15.19 20.55 42.53
N HIS A 16 -16.16 21.46 42.44
CA HIS A 16 -17.23 21.38 41.42
C HIS A 16 -16.77 21.89 40.04
N ILE A 17 -15.82 22.83 39.98
CA ILE A 17 -15.24 23.30 38.72
C ILE A 17 -14.19 22.31 38.18
N THR A 18 -13.52 21.53 39.03
CA THR A 18 -12.62 20.45 38.58
C THR A 18 -13.33 19.13 38.22
N PHE A 19 -14.61 18.97 38.57
CA PHE A 19 -15.46 17.87 38.09
C PHE A 19 -16.41 18.26 36.94
N LEU A 20 -16.48 19.55 36.60
CA LEU A 20 -17.00 20.02 35.32
C LEU A 20 -15.84 20.17 34.32
N VAL A 21 -15.03 19.12 34.20
CA VAL A 21 -14.40 18.87 32.90
C VAL A 21 -15.57 18.64 31.97
N SER A 22 -15.80 19.60 31.08
CA SER A 22 -16.67 19.42 29.94
C SER A 22 -16.33 18.09 29.28
N LEU A 23 -17.18 17.08 29.48
CA LEU A 23 -17.32 15.98 28.54
C LEU A 23 -17.84 16.62 27.25
N ALA A 24 -16.90 17.19 26.49
CA ALA A 24 -17.15 17.62 25.14
C ALA A 24 -17.54 16.36 24.36
N LYS A 25 -18.79 16.34 23.88
CA LYS A 25 -19.32 15.54 22.76
C LYS A 25 -18.58 14.23 22.50
N GLU A 26 -19.18 13.08 22.80
CA GLU A 26 -18.66 11.76 22.42
C GLU A 26 -18.58 11.58 20.89
N CYS A 27 -17.56 12.17 20.25
CA CYS A 27 -16.77 11.44 19.27
C CYS A 27 -16.01 10.42 20.11
N THR A 28 -16.42 9.15 20.07
CA THR A 28 -15.70 8.15 20.86
C THR A 28 -14.34 7.91 20.21
N ASN A 29 -13.28 8.47 20.80
CA ASN A 29 -11.89 8.06 20.54
C ASN A 29 -11.66 6.62 21.02
N THR A 30 -12.58 6.08 21.83
CA THR A 30 -12.52 4.70 22.31
C THR A 30 -12.85 3.74 21.17
N PRO A 31 -11.89 2.94 20.69
CA PRO A 31 -12.18 1.88 19.76
C PRO A 31 -13.24 0.97 20.39
N SER A 32 -14.40 0.83 19.76
CA SER A 32 -15.21 -0.34 20.02
C SER A 32 -14.61 -1.49 19.22
N GLN A 33 -14.67 -2.72 19.71
CA GLN A 33 -14.25 -3.88 18.88
C GLN A 33 -15.03 -3.91 17.55
N LEU A 34 -16.25 -3.38 17.54
CA LEU A 34 -17.12 -3.26 16.37
C LEU A 34 -16.69 -2.19 15.35
N SER A 35 -15.74 -1.32 15.72
CA SER A 35 -15.13 -0.35 14.79
C SER A 35 -14.15 -1.04 13.84
N SER A 36 -13.60 -2.21 14.22
CA SER A 36 -12.77 -3.01 13.32
C SER A 36 -13.63 -3.75 12.32
N HIS A 37 -13.31 -3.60 11.02
CA HIS A 37 -13.98 -4.35 9.96
C HIS A 37 -13.74 -5.84 10.09
N THR A 38 -12.50 -6.21 10.44
CA THR A 38 -12.07 -7.59 10.65
C THR A 38 -12.91 -8.25 11.74
N PHE A 39 -12.91 -7.68 12.95
CA PHE A 39 -13.66 -8.23 14.07
C PHE A 39 -15.17 -8.28 13.80
N ARG A 40 -15.71 -7.25 13.16
CA ARG A 40 -17.16 -7.19 12.89
C ARG A 40 -17.61 -8.26 11.92
N ASN A 41 -16.83 -8.55 10.88
CA ASN A 41 -17.11 -9.65 9.98
C ASN A 41 -17.11 -11.00 10.71
N GLU A 42 -16.14 -11.24 11.59
CA GLU A 42 -16.10 -12.46 12.41
C GLU A 42 -17.34 -12.58 13.31
N LEU A 43 -17.70 -11.49 13.99
CA LEU A 43 -18.84 -11.47 14.89
C LEU A 43 -20.15 -11.77 14.14
N LEU A 44 -20.36 -11.16 12.97
CA LEU A 44 -21.55 -11.40 12.15
C LEU A 44 -21.63 -12.84 11.64
N ARG A 45 -20.48 -13.46 11.34
CA ARG A 45 -20.39 -14.87 10.89
C ARG A 45 -20.46 -15.89 12.02
N SER A 46 -20.27 -15.48 13.27
CA SER A 46 -20.31 -16.37 14.42
C SER A 46 -21.70 -16.97 14.64
N ASN A 47 -21.79 -18.22 15.08
CA ASN A 47 -23.06 -18.84 15.50
C ASN A 47 -23.36 -18.59 17.00
N ASN A 48 -22.49 -17.87 17.71
CA ASN A 48 -22.64 -17.59 19.13
C ASN A 48 -23.53 -16.36 19.38
N GLU A 49 -24.85 -16.59 19.45
CA GLU A 49 -25.85 -15.53 19.67
C GLU A 49 -25.72 -14.82 21.02
N SER A 50 -25.19 -15.49 22.05
CA SER A 50 -24.90 -14.86 23.35
C SER A 50 -23.81 -13.81 23.22
N LEU A 51 -22.71 -14.15 22.54
CA LEU A 51 -21.59 -13.23 22.31
C LEU A 51 -22.02 -12.03 21.45
N LYS A 52 -22.82 -12.27 20.40
CA LYS A 52 -23.40 -11.19 19.60
C LYS A 52 -24.25 -10.27 20.46
N THR A 53 -25.15 -10.83 21.26
CA THR A 53 -26.05 -10.04 22.12
C THR A 53 -25.26 -9.23 23.14
N GLU A 54 -24.26 -9.82 23.78
CA GLU A 54 -23.38 -9.14 24.74
C GLU A 54 -22.64 -7.97 24.08
N LEU A 55 -21.91 -8.21 22.98
CA LEU A 55 -21.12 -7.18 22.30
C LEU A 55 -22.01 -6.06 21.71
N PHE A 56 -23.17 -6.40 21.17
CA PHE A 56 -24.12 -5.40 20.66
C PHE A 56 -24.87 -4.67 21.77
N SER A 57 -25.00 -5.24 22.98
CA SER A 57 -25.63 -4.55 24.12
C SER A 57 -24.77 -3.39 24.64
N HIS A 58 -23.45 -3.48 24.49
CA HIS A 58 -22.51 -2.39 24.78
C HIS A 58 -22.50 -1.29 23.72
N TYR A 59 -23.18 -1.49 22.59
CA TYR A 59 -23.34 -0.48 21.54
C TYR A 59 -24.41 0.58 21.89
N HIS A 60 -25.10 0.40 23.02
CA HIS A 60 -25.95 1.43 23.59
C HIS A 60 -25.08 2.43 24.34
N LEU A 61 -24.88 3.62 23.75
CA LEU A 61 -24.61 4.80 24.56
C LEU A 61 -25.75 4.91 25.58
N THR A 62 -25.41 4.89 26.86
CA THR A 62 -26.39 5.01 27.94
C THR A 62 -27.24 6.27 27.72
N PRO A 63 -28.57 6.18 27.65
CA PRO A 63 -29.45 7.33 27.52
C PRO A 63 -29.60 8.01 28.88
N THR A 64 -28.53 8.61 29.38
CA THR A 64 -28.57 9.49 30.55
C THR A 64 -27.93 10.80 30.18
N ASP A 65 -28.67 11.58 29.36
CA ASP A 65 -28.72 13.05 29.42
C ASP A 65 -29.65 13.70 28.37
N ASP A 66 -30.46 12.91 27.65
CA ASP A 66 -31.46 13.45 26.71
C ASP A 66 -32.59 14.28 27.38
N SER A 67 -32.94 14.00 28.65
CA SER A 67 -34.01 14.72 29.35
C SER A 67 -33.56 16.03 30.00
N ALA A 68 -32.28 16.16 30.35
CA ALA A 68 -31.77 17.37 31.00
C ALA A 68 -31.65 18.52 29.98
N TRP A 69 -31.21 18.23 28.76
CA TRP A 69 -30.96 19.26 27.74
C TRP A 69 -32.16 19.62 26.89
N SER A 70 -33.12 18.71 26.71
CA SER A 70 -34.42 19.00 26.05
C SER A 70 -35.28 20.02 26.82
N SER A 71 -34.94 20.30 28.10
CA SER A 71 -35.53 21.37 28.90
C SER A 71 -34.78 22.71 28.86
N LEU A 72 -33.56 22.76 28.30
CA LEU A 72 -32.69 23.94 28.34
C LEU A 72 -32.59 24.71 27.01
N LEU A 73 -33.26 24.24 25.96
CA LEU A 73 -33.39 24.99 24.70
C LEU A 73 -34.81 25.56 24.56
N PRO A 74 -34.97 26.83 24.14
CA PRO A 74 -36.29 27.42 23.95
C PRO A 74 -37.07 26.62 22.90
N ARG A 75 -38.24 26.09 23.28
CA ARG A 75 -39.21 25.37 22.42
C ARG A 75 -39.79 26.19 21.25
N LYS A 76 -39.10 27.23 20.78
CA LYS A 76 -39.60 28.24 19.86
C LYS A 76 -38.99 28.22 18.45
N MET A 77 -38.16 27.24 18.10
CA MET A 77 -37.52 27.15 16.77
C MET A 77 -38.13 26.06 15.87
N LEU A 78 -39.45 25.88 15.86
CA LEU A 78 -40.08 24.84 15.03
C LEU A 78 -41.38 25.35 14.39
N ARG A 79 -41.22 26.12 13.31
CA ARG A 79 -42.24 26.36 12.28
C ARG A 79 -41.58 26.20 10.92
N GLU A 80 -42.28 25.60 9.96
CA GLU A 80 -41.77 25.21 8.64
C GLU A 80 -41.11 26.35 7.84
N GLU A 81 -41.49 27.61 8.09
CA GLU A 81 -40.88 28.81 7.46
C GLU A 81 -39.52 29.21 8.09
N GLU A 82 -39.27 28.89 9.36
CA GLU A 82 -37.98 29.19 10.04
C GLU A 82 -36.89 28.15 9.70
N ASP A 83 -37.26 26.92 9.35
CA ASP A 83 -36.31 25.87 8.93
C ASP A 83 -35.68 26.22 7.58
N GLU A 84 -36.48 26.60 6.57
CA GLU A 84 -35.93 27.09 5.29
C GLU A 84 -35.03 28.30 5.50
N TYR A 85 -35.39 29.20 6.41
CA TYR A 85 -34.57 30.36 6.78
C TYR A 85 -33.26 29.96 7.48
N SER A 86 -33.28 28.99 8.40
CA SER A 86 -32.10 28.44 9.09
C SER A 86 -31.15 27.71 8.14
N TRP A 87 -31.69 26.87 7.24
CA TRP A 87 -30.93 26.22 6.17
C TRP A 87 -30.34 27.24 5.19
N THR A 88 -31.10 28.28 4.85
CA THR A 88 -30.62 29.40 4.02
C THR A 88 -29.53 30.21 4.72
N ILE A 89 -29.60 30.38 6.05
CA ILE A 89 -28.55 31.03 6.84
C ILE A 89 -27.30 30.16 6.89
N MET A 90 -27.44 28.85 7.13
CA MET A 90 -26.32 27.91 7.13
C MET A 90 -25.63 27.92 5.76
N TYR A 91 -26.42 27.86 4.69
CA TYR A 91 -25.95 28.00 3.32
C TYR A 91 -25.24 29.35 3.07
N ARG A 92 -25.85 30.48 3.47
CA ARG A 92 -25.22 31.80 3.34
C ARG A 92 -23.91 31.89 4.12
N LYS A 93 -23.80 31.24 5.29
CA LYS A 93 -22.54 31.16 6.04
C LYS A 93 -21.48 30.34 5.30
N ILE A 94 -21.85 29.23 4.68
CA ILE A 94 -20.94 28.41 3.86
C ILE A 94 -20.49 29.17 2.60
N LYS A 95 -21.38 29.98 2.01
CA LYS A 95 -21.08 30.75 0.80
C LYS A 95 -20.35 32.08 1.06
N ASN A 96 -20.60 32.75 2.18
CA ASN A 96 -20.03 34.07 2.49
C ASN A 96 -18.59 34.01 3.04
N SER A 97 -17.91 32.86 3.03
CA SER A 97 -16.45 32.81 3.20
C SER A 97 -15.80 33.32 1.91
N ASP A 98 -15.43 34.61 1.88
CA ASP A 98 -14.78 35.35 0.79
C ASP A 98 -14.65 34.58 -0.56
N ASP A 99 -15.59 34.87 -1.48
CA ASP A 99 -15.76 34.34 -2.86
C ASP A 99 -14.54 34.55 -3.80
N ASN A 100 -13.37 34.99 -3.28
CA ASN A 100 -12.20 35.37 -4.05
C ASN A 100 -10.95 34.51 -3.81
N ALA A 101 -11.12 33.34 -3.14
CA ALA A 101 -10.01 32.47 -2.74
C ALA A 101 -9.96 31.10 -3.47
N SER A 102 -10.51 30.96 -4.68
CA SER A 102 -10.14 29.81 -5.52
C SER A 102 -8.67 29.96 -5.92
N GLY A 103 -7.77 29.37 -5.14
CA GLY A 103 -6.34 29.41 -5.43
C GLY A 103 -6.04 28.83 -6.82
N SER A 104 -4.95 29.28 -7.45
CA SER A 104 -4.40 28.66 -8.68
C SER A 104 -3.83 27.27 -8.34
N PHE A 105 -4.71 26.29 -8.11
CA PHE A 105 -4.31 24.92 -7.84
C PHE A 105 -3.79 24.25 -9.11
N LEU A 106 -2.80 23.37 -8.97
CA LEU A 106 -2.41 22.50 -10.07
C LEU A 106 -3.59 21.61 -10.47
N LYS A 107 -3.77 21.48 -11.79
CA LYS A 107 -4.73 20.58 -12.39
C LYS A 107 -4.09 19.23 -12.62
N ASP A 108 -4.95 18.22 -12.56
CA ASP A 108 -4.57 16.86 -12.88
C ASP A 108 -4.36 16.72 -14.39
N VAL A 109 -3.31 16.01 -14.78
CA VAL A 109 -3.21 15.53 -16.15
C VAL A 109 -4.16 14.34 -16.31
N SER A 110 -4.93 14.34 -17.41
CA SER A 110 -5.88 13.27 -17.68
C SER A 110 -5.17 11.92 -17.81
N LEU A 111 -5.69 10.88 -17.14
CA LEU A 111 -5.21 9.50 -17.30
C LEU A 111 -5.32 9.00 -18.75
N HIS A 112 -6.25 9.55 -19.55
CA HIS A 112 -6.32 9.25 -20.98
C HIS A 112 -5.06 9.62 -21.75
N ASP A 113 -4.28 10.54 -21.22
CA ASP A 113 -3.13 11.15 -21.91
C ASP A 113 -1.80 10.59 -21.39
N VAL A 114 -1.81 9.68 -20.40
CA VAL A 114 -0.61 9.07 -19.80
C VAL A 114 -0.60 7.56 -20.01
N ARG A 115 0.48 7.02 -20.62
CA ARG A 115 0.68 5.57 -20.77
C ARG A 115 1.96 5.14 -20.09
N LEU A 116 1.87 4.12 -19.24
CA LEU A 116 3.04 3.50 -18.61
C LEU A 116 3.80 2.67 -19.64
N ASP A 117 5.13 2.68 -19.57
CA ASP A 117 5.97 1.89 -20.46
C ASP A 117 5.89 0.39 -20.08
N PRO A 118 5.69 -0.53 -21.04
CA PRO A 118 5.60 -1.98 -20.80
C PRO A 118 6.79 -2.61 -20.08
N SER A 119 7.97 -1.97 -20.11
CA SER A 119 9.15 -2.47 -19.40
C SER A 119 9.12 -2.20 -17.89
N THR A 120 8.15 -1.44 -17.40
CA THR A 120 8.08 -1.05 -15.98
C THR A 120 7.35 -2.07 -15.10
N PHE A 121 7.74 -2.13 -13.82
CA PHE A 121 7.00 -2.89 -12.82
C PHE A 121 5.57 -2.35 -12.63
N GLN A 122 5.39 -1.03 -12.68
CA GLN A 122 4.10 -0.36 -12.56
C GLN A 122 3.14 -0.76 -13.68
N TRP A 123 3.62 -0.83 -14.92
CA TRP A 123 2.81 -1.35 -16.03
C TRP A 123 2.43 -2.82 -15.78
N ARG A 124 3.37 -3.67 -15.35
CA ARG A 124 3.06 -5.07 -15.04
C ARG A 124 2.01 -5.20 -13.93
N ALA A 125 2.10 -4.40 -12.88
CA ALA A 125 1.10 -4.38 -11.79
C ALA A 125 -0.29 -3.90 -12.26
N GLN A 126 -0.32 -2.89 -13.14
CA GLN A 126 -1.54 -2.43 -13.80
C GLN A 126 -2.17 -3.55 -14.66
N GLN A 127 -1.37 -4.28 -15.43
CA GLN A 127 -1.86 -5.40 -16.25
C GLN A 127 -2.40 -6.55 -15.39
N THR A 128 -1.69 -6.96 -14.33
CA THR A 128 -2.18 -7.98 -13.39
C THR A 128 -3.53 -7.59 -12.80
N ASN A 129 -3.75 -6.30 -12.52
CA ASN A 129 -5.03 -5.80 -12.03
C ASN A 129 -6.10 -5.76 -13.14
N LEU A 130 -5.74 -5.39 -14.37
CA LEU A 130 -6.66 -5.43 -15.51
C LEU A 130 -7.17 -6.85 -15.77
N GLU A 131 -6.27 -7.84 -15.72
CA GLU A 131 -6.62 -9.26 -15.80
C GLU A 131 -7.65 -9.63 -14.72
N TYR A 132 -7.43 -9.19 -13.47
CA TYR A 132 -8.38 -9.45 -12.38
C TYR A 132 -9.75 -8.79 -12.61
N LEU A 133 -9.78 -7.52 -13.04
CA LEU A 133 -11.04 -6.82 -13.31
C LEU A 133 -11.85 -7.50 -14.43
N LEU A 134 -11.18 -8.07 -15.43
CA LEU A 134 -11.81 -8.81 -16.52
C LEU A 134 -12.35 -10.18 -16.07
N MET A 135 -11.73 -10.82 -15.07
CA MET A 135 -12.15 -12.11 -14.51
C MET A 135 -13.52 -12.06 -13.79
N LEU A 136 -13.90 -10.92 -13.21
CA LEU A 136 -15.11 -10.82 -12.38
C LEU A 136 -16.38 -10.67 -13.23
N ASP A 137 -17.29 -11.62 -13.23
CA ASP A 137 -18.54 -11.55 -13.99
C ASP A 137 -19.54 -10.47 -13.52
N VAL A 138 -20.26 -9.85 -14.47
CA VAL A 138 -21.22 -8.76 -14.23
C VAL A 138 -22.50 -9.25 -13.54
N ASP A 139 -22.98 -10.46 -13.86
CA ASP A 139 -24.14 -11.02 -13.17
C ASP A 139 -23.80 -11.33 -11.71
N GLY A 140 -22.59 -11.84 -11.44
CA GLY A 140 -22.07 -12.00 -10.08
C GLY A 140 -21.97 -10.67 -9.30
N LEU A 141 -21.42 -9.61 -9.92
CA LEU A 141 -21.31 -8.28 -9.30
C LEU A 141 -22.69 -7.64 -9.04
N SER A 142 -23.65 -7.82 -9.93
CA SER A 142 -24.99 -7.24 -9.80
C SER A 142 -25.97 -8.12 -9.01
N TRP A 143 -25.56 -9.32 -8.59
CA TRP A 143 -26.45 -10.33 -8.02
C TRP A 143 -27.22 -9.82 -6.80
N SER A 144 -26.51 -9.29 -5.80
CA SER A 144 -27.12 -8.81 -4.55
C SER A 144 -28.00 -7.57 -4.77
N PHE A 145 -27.64 -6.70 -5.71
CA PHE A 145 -28.47 -5.55 -6.12
C PHE A 145 -29.77 -6.00 -6.77
N ARG A 146 -29.72 -6.98 -7.68
CA ARG A 146 -30.91 -7.55 -8.32
C ARG A 146 -31.83 -8.21 -7.30
N LYS A 147 -31.27 -8.96 -6.34
CA LYS A 147 -32.05 -9.53 -5.23
C LYS A 147 -32.72 -8.45 -4.38
N ALA A 148 -32.00 -7.40 -3.99
CA ALA A 148 -32.55 -6.30 -3.21
C ALA A 148 -33.66 -5.55 -3.95
N ALA A 149 -33.55 -5.41 -5.28
CA ALA A 149 -34.57 -4.78 -6.13
C ALA A 149 -35.76 -5.70 -6.50
N GLY A 150 -35.75 -6.98 -6.09
CA GLY A 150 -36.77 -7.95 -6.46
C GLY A 150 -36.73 -8.37 -7.94
N LEU A 151 -35.56 -8.28 -8.57
CA LEU A 151 -35.30 -8.75 -9.94
C LEU A 151 -34.75 -10.18 -9.96
N VAL A 152 -34.82 -10.82 -11.13
CA VAL A 152 -34.12 -12.08 -11.37
C VAL A 152 -32.62 -11.84 -11.30
N ALA A 153 -31.91 -12.60 -10.47
CA ALA A 153 -30.47 -12.51 -10.29
C ALA A 153 -29.79 -13.78 -10.86
N PRO A 154 -29.48 -13.82 -12.17
CA PRO A 154 -28.64 -14.86 -12.76
C PRO A 154 -27.21 -14.80 -12.19
N GLY A 155 -26.43 -15.84 -12.42
CA GLY A 155 -25.05 -15.95 -11.93
C GLY A 155 -24.96 -16.45 -10.48
N VAL A 156 -23.75 -16.41 -9.93
CA VAL A 156 -23.41 -16.84 -8.57
C VAL A 156 -22.93 -15.61 -7.79
N PRO A 157 -23.45 -15.35 -6.57
CA PRO A 157 -22.94 -14.26 -5.75
C PRO A 157 -21.50 -14.52 -5.33
N TYR A 158 -20.73 -13.46 -5.19
CA TYR A 158 -19.38 -13.54 -4.64
C TYR A 158 -19.37 -13.82 -3.13
N GLY A 159 -18.27 -14.38 -2.64
CA GLY A 159 -18.06 -14.68 -1.23
C GLY A 159 -17.54 -13.50 -0.42
N GLY A 160 -16.89 -13.79 0.71
CA GLY A 160 -16.22 -12.75 1.50
C GLY A 160 -17.17 -11.71 2.09
N TRP A 161 -16.76 -10.45 2.06
CA TRP A 161 -17.59 -9.33 2.51
C TRP A 161 -18.66 -8.92 1.49
N GLU A 162 -18.63 -9.49 0.28
CA GLU A 162 -19.70 -9.39 -0.74
C GLU A 162 -20.75 -10.50 -0.65
N GLY A 163 -20.58 -11.43 0.31
CA GLY A 163 -21.52 -12.52 0.53
C GLY A 163 -22.97 -12.04 0.74
N PRO A 164 -23.99 -12.78 0.30
CA PRO A 164 -25.40 -12.38 0.42
C PRO A 164 -25.85 -12.01 1.84
N ASP A 165 -25.24 -12.65 2.85
CA ASP A 165 -25.55 -12.44 4.27
C ASP A 165 -24.68 -11.36 4.93
N SER A 166 -23.68 -10.83 4.22
CA SER A 166 -22.81 -9.76 4.71
C SER A 166 -23.55 -8.42 4.74
N GLU A 167 -23.47 -7.69 5.85
CA GLU A 167 -24.07 -6.36 5.96
C GLU A 167 -23.33 -5.30 5.11
N LEU A 168 -22.09 -5.56 4.70
CA LEU A 168 -21.26 -4.64 3.89
C LEU A 168 -21.38 -4.87 2.38
N ARG A 169 -22.12 -5.90 1.93
CA ARG A 169 -22.22 -6.26 0.50
C ARG A 169 -22.60 -5.08 -0.39
N GLY A 170 -22.07 -5.05 -1.61
CA GLY A 170 -22.17 -3.96 -2.58
C GLY A 170 -21.03 -2.95 -2.52
N HIS A 171 -20.22 -2.93 -1.44
CA HIS A 171 -19.13 -1.98 -1.30
C HIS A 171 -18.01 -2.19 -2.33
N PHE A 172 -17.63 -3.44 -2.60
CA PHE A 172 -16.62 -3.76 -3.60
C PHE A 172 -17.14 -3.47 -5.01
N VAL A 173 -18.43 -3.66 -5.25
CA VAL A 173 -19.06 -3.31 -6.54
C VAL A 173 -18.94 -1.81 -6.82
N GLY A 174 -19.10 -0.97 -5.79
CA GLY A 174 -18.79 0.46 -5.88
C GLY A 174 -17.32 0.74 -6.24
N HIS A 175 -16.38 0.10 -5.56
CA HIS A 175 -14.95 0.18 -5.89
C HIS A 175 -14.63 -0.31 -7.31
N TYR A 176 -15.30 -1.37 -7.78
CA TYR A 176 -15.14 -1.91 -9.12
C TYR A 176 -15.57 -0.89 -10.19
N LEU A 177 -16.64 -0.13 -9.96
CA LEU A 177 -17.03 0.97 -10.84
C LEU A 177 -15.92 2.03 -10.93
N SER A 178 -15.34 2.48 -9.82
CA SER A 178 -14.21 3.42 -9.85
C SER A 178 -12.98 2.83 -10.54
N ALA A 179 -12.58 1.60 -10.15
CA ALA A 179 -11.40 0.94 -10.68
C ALA A 179 -11.48 0.71 -12.20
N THR A 180 -12.64 0.28 -12.71
CA THR A 180 -12.81 0.08 -14.15
C THR A 180 -12.79 1.38 -14.94
N ALA A 181 -13.35 2.48 -14.39
CA ALA A 181 -13.24 3.80 -15.00
C ALA A 181 -11.79 4.30 -15.06
N TYR A 182 -11.03 4.18 -13.96
CA TYR A 182 -9.60 4.51 -13.93
C TYR A 182 -8.79 3.64 -14.89
N MET A 183 -9.03 2.33 -14.89
CA MET A 183 -8.28 1.38 -15.72
C MET A 183 -8.57 1.61 -17.20
N TRP A 184 -9.82 1.85 -17.58
CA TRP A 184 -10.18 2.19 -18.95
C TRP A 184 -9.53 3.50 -19.38
N ALA A 185 -9.50 4.52 -18.52
CA ALA A 185 -8.80 5.76 -18.83
C ALA A 185 -7.29 5.55 -19.05
N SER A 186 -6.66 4.71 -18.22
CA SER A 186 -5.24 4.40 -18.28
C SER A 186 -4.82 3.51 -19.47
N THR A 187 -5.72 2.66 -19.97
CA THR A 187 -5.36 1.59 -20.93
C THR A 187 -6.14 1.60 -22.24
N HIS A 188 -7.31 2.24 -22.27
CA HIS A 188 -8.28 2.17 -23.37
C HIS A 188 -8.66 0.73 -23.76
N ASN A 189 -8.72 -0.20 -22.79
CA ASN A 189 -9.16 -1.57 -23.05
C ASN A 189 -10.68 -1.62 -23.33
N GLU A 190 -11.06 -1.92 -24.57
CA GLU A 190 -12.48 -1.93 -24.98
C GLU A 190 -13.30 -3.07 -24.35
N THR A 191 -12.71 -4.25 -24.11
CA THR A 191 -13.40 -5.34 -23.40
C THR A 191 -13.83 -4.91 -21.99
N LEU A 192 -12.96 -4.18 -21.29
CA LEU A 192 -13.29 -3.62 -19.97
C LEU A 192 -14.40 -2.57 -20.06
N LYS A 193 -14.37 -1.73 -21.10
CA LYS A 193 -15.39 -0.70 -21.35
C LYS A 193 -16.79 -1.28 -21.53
N GLU A 194 -16.90 -2.36 -22.30
CA GLU A 194 -18.16 -3.08 -22.49
C GLU A 194 -18.67 -3.62 -21.14
N LYS A 195 -17.77 -4.22 -20.36
CA LYS A 195 -18.09 -4.84 -19.07
C LYS A 195 -18.53 -3.83 -18.00
N MET A 196 -17.81 -2.71 -17.85
CA MET A 196 -18.18 -1.65 -16.91
C MET A 196 -19.50 -0.98 -17.32
N SER A 197 -19.74 -0.78 -18.62
CA SER A 197 -21.01 -0.22 -19.13
C SER A 197 -22.18 -1.16 -18.89
N ALA A 198 -21.98 -2.47 -19.05
CA ALA A 198 -22.97 -3.49 -18.75
C ALA A 198 -23.32 -3.52 -17.25
N LEU A 199 -22.34 -3.35 -16.36
CA LEU A 199 -22.59 -3.25 -14.92
C LEU A 199 -23.39 -2.00 -14.58
N VAL A 200 -23.04 -0.81 -15.09
CA VAL A 200 -23.82 0.41 -14.89
C VAL A 200 -25.27 0.20 -15.36
N SER A 201 -25.46 -0.42 -16.52
CA SER A 201 -26.80 -0.73 -17.06
C SER A 201 -27.59 -1.67 -16.14
N ALA A 202 -26.94 -2.72 -15.61
CA ALA A 202 -27.58 -3.66 -14.69
C ALA A 202 -28.00 -2.99 -13.37
N LEU A 203 -27.16 -2.09 -12.84
CA LEU A 203 -27.47 -1.33 -11.63
C LEU A 203 -28.56 -0.26 -11.88
N SER A 204 -28.58 0.38 -13.06
CA SER A 204 -29.66 1.31 -13.46
C SER A 204 -31.01 0.61 -13.45
N ALA A 205 -31.09 -0.60 -14.03
CA ALA A 205 -32.31 -1.39 -14.02
C ALA A 205 -32.79 -1.72 -12.60
N CYS A 206 -31.87 -1.95 -11.66
CA CYS A 206 -32.20 -2.16 -10.24
C CYS A 206 -32.76 -0.87 -9.61
N GLN A 207 -32.10 0.27 -9.81
CA GLN A 207 -32.53 1.56 -9.27
C GLN A 207 -33.91 1.98 -9.82
N GLU A 208 -34.13 1.79 -11.13
CA GLU A 208 -35.40 2.07 -11.82
C GLU A 208 -36.52 1.18 -11.29
N LYS A 209 -36.25 -0.11 -11.06
CA LYS A 209 -37.24 -1.05 -10.50
C LYS A 209 -37.68 -0.65 -9.09
N VAL A 210 -36.75 -0.16 -8.26
CA VAL A 210 -37.06 0.35 -6.93
C VAL A 210 -37.84 1.67 -7.02
N GLY A 211 -37.51 2.54 -7.98
CA GLY A 211 -38.30 3.71 -8.37
C GLY A 211 -38.23 4.90 -7.42
N THR A 212 -37.38 4.87 -6.39
CA THR A 212 -37.25 5.93 -5.38
C THR A 212 -35.94 6.73 -5.47
N GLY A 213 -35.02 6.30 -6.33
CA GLY A 213 -33.63 6.79 -6.36
C GLY A 213 -32.68 5.99 -5.49
N TYR A 214 -33.20 5.11 -4.64
CA TYR A 214 -32.39 4.21 -3.83
C TYR A 214 -31.68 3.15 -4.68
N LEU A 215 -30.38 2.95 -4.42
CA LEU A 215 -29.57 1.89 -5.01
C LEU A 215 -28.60 1.35 -3.95
N SER A 216 -28.73 0.08 -3.61
CA SER A 216 -27.80 -0.66 -2.74
C SER A 216 -28.01 -2.17 -2.95
N ALA A 217 -27.06 -2.98 -2.48
CA ALA A 217 -27.18 -4.43 -2.41
C ALA A 217 -27.94 -4.94 -1.17
N PHE A 218 -28.40 -4.02 -0.31
CA PHE A 218 -29.18 -4.30 0.91
C PHE A 218 -30.43 -3.40 0.98
N PRO A 219 -31.43 -3.72 1.84
CA PRO A 219 -32.63 -2.90 1.97
C PRO A 219 -32.38 -1.59 2.72
N SER A 220 -33.24 -0.59 2.49
CA SER A 220 -33.12 0.73 3.14
C SER A 220 -33.24 0.69 4.67
N SER A 221 -33.75 -0.39 5.25
CA SER A 221 -33.85 -0.58 6.71
C SER A 221 -32.52 -0.61 7.43
N PHE A 222 -31.41 -0.82 6.72
CA PHE A 222 -30.07 -0.68 7.28
C PHE A 222 -29.77 0.77 7.66
N PHE A 223 -30.25 1.73 6.86
CA PHE A 223 -30.15 3.15 7.20
C PHE A 223 -31.08 3.52 8.36
N ASP A 224 -32.25 2.87 8.47
CA ASP A 224 -33.14 3.09 9.62
C ASP A 224 -32.44 2.68 10.93
N ARG A 225 -31.68 1.59 10.92
CA ARG A 225 -30.83 1.17 12.06
C ARG A 225 -29.72 2.18 12.33
N PHE A 226 -28.99 2.60 11.31
CA PHE A 226 -27.88 3.55 11.43
C PHE A 226 -28.34 4.86 12.07
N GLU A 227 -29.41 5.45 11.55
CA GLU A 227 -29.94 6.75 12.00
C GLU A 227 -30.61 6.64 13.38
N ALA A 228 -31.12 5.45 13.72
CA ALA A 228 -31.57 5.10 15.06
C ALA A 228 -30.43 4.74 16.02
N ILE A 229 -29.16 4.82 15.60
CA ILE A 229 -27.96 4.43 16.39
C ILE A 229 -28.12 3.01 16.94
N LYS A 230 -28.55 2.11 16.06
CA LYS A 230 -28.61 0.67 16.31
C LYS A 230 -27.47 0.01 15.55
N PRO A 231 -26.92 -1.11 16.05
CA PRO A 231 -25.85 -1.82 15.36
C PRO A 231 -26.24 -2.10 13.90
N VAL A 232 -25.38 -1.75 12.94
CA VAL A 232 -25.47 -2.08 11.51
C VAL A 232 -24.15 -1.74 10.81
N TRP A 233 -23.63 -2.63 9.98
CA TRP A 233 -22.30 -2.42 9.41
C TRP A 233 -22.26 -1.38 8.27
N ALA A 234 -21.75 -0.20 8.59
CA ALA A 234 -21.28 0.84 7.66
C ALA A 234 -22.10 1.02 6.34
N PRO A 235 -23.43 1.22 6.42
CA PRO A 235 -24.26 1.38 5.21
C PRO A 235 -23.93 2.66 4.44
N TYR A 236 -23.56 3.76 5.12
CA TYR A 236 -23.14 5.01 4.49
C TYR A 236 -21.77 4.87 3.78
N TYR A 237 -20.82 4.12 4.36
CA TYR A 237 -19.57 3.76 3.66
C TYR A 237 -19.84 3.03 2.34
N THR A 238 -20.80 2.11 2.33
CA THR A 238 -21.12 1.29 1.15
C THR A 238 -21.69 2.14 0.03
N ILE A 239 -22.68 3.00 0.32
CA ILE A 239 -23.22 3.90 -0.70
C ILE A 239 -22.23 4.96 -1.16
N HIS A 240 -21.28 5.37 -0.30
CA HIS A 240 -20.19 6.24 -0.73
C HIS A 240 -19.40 5.57 -1.86
N LYS A 241 -19.07 4.27 -1.76
CA LYS A 241 -18.35 3.58 -2.85
C LYS A 241 -19.16 3.51 -4.13
N ILE A 242 -20.47 3.24 -4.01
CA ILE A 242 -21.36 3.19 -5.18
C ILE A 242 -21.46 4.57 -5.84
N LEU A 243 -21.68 5.64 -5.06
CA LEU A 243 -21.72 7.02 -5.55
C LEU A 243 -20.40 7.42 -6.20
N ALA A 244 -19.27 7.15 -5.54
CA ALA A 244 -17.94 7.49 -6.06
C ALA A 244 -17.68 6.75 -7.38
N GLY A 245 -18.00 5.47 -7.42
CA GLY A 245 -17.95 4.65 -8.63
C GLY A 245 -18.76 5.22 -9.79
N LEU A 246 -20.01 5.61 -9.56
CA LEU A 246 -20.86 6.22 -10.58
C LEU A 246 -20.36 7.60 -11.04
N VAL A 247 -19.84 8.41 -10.10
CA VAL A 247 -19.22 9.71 -10.41
C VAL A 247 -17.96 9.53 -11.25
N ASP A 248 -17.11 8.55 -10.95
CA ASP A 248 -15.91 8.25 -11.72
C ASP A 248 -16.24 7.73 -13.12
N GLN A 249 -17.27 6.89 -13.26
CA GLN A 249 -17.80 6.46 -14.56
C GLN A 249 -18.24 7.66 -15.42
N TYR A 250 -18.79 8.71 -14.81
CA TYR A 250 -19.08 9.95 -15.53
C TYR A 250 -17.81 10.75 -15.87
N LYS A 251 -16.98 11.05 -14.87
CA LYS A 251 -15.81 11.94 -15.02
C LYS A 251 -14.76 11.39 -15.98
N LEU A 252 -14.55 10.08 -15.96
CA LEU A 252 -13.51 9.42 -16.76
C LEU A 252 -14.09 8.77 -18.01
N ALA A 253 -15.27 8.18 -17.95
CA ALA A 253 -15.84 7.45 -19.11
C ALA A 253 -16.92 8.21 -19.88
N GLY A 254 -17.31 9.41 -19.44
CA GLY A 254 -18.37 10.19 -20.05
C GLY A 254 -19.75 9.54 -19.92
N ASN A 255 -19.94 8.61 -18.97
CA ASN A 255 -21.18 7.89 -18.81
C ASN A 255 -22.26 8.77 -18.15
N SER A 256 -23.10 9.40 -18.98
CA SER A 256 -24.17 10.27 -18.50
C SER A 256 -25.29 9.54 -17.72
N GLN A 257 -25.50 8.24 -17.97
CA GLN A 257 -26.43 7.43 -17.18
C GLN A 257 -25.94 7.31 -15.74
N ALA A 258 -24.64 7.06 -15.54
CA ALA A 258 -24.04 6.97 -14.22
C ALA A 258 -24.22 8.26 -13.40
N LEU A 259 -24.05 9.44 -14.02
CA LEU A 259 -24.31 10.71 -13.34
C LEU A 259 -25.78 10.88 -12.93
N LYS A 260 -26.73 10.48 -13.79
CA LYS A 260 -28.16 10.50 -13.45
C LYS A 260 -28.47 9.58 -12.28
N MET A 261 -27.89 8.38 -12.27
CA MET A 261 -28.03 7.45 -11.15
C MET A 261 -27.47 8.04 -9.85
N ALA A 262 -26.26 8.61 -9.89
CA ALA A 262 -25.60 9.21 -8.72
C ALA A 262 -26.37 10.40 -8.14
N THR A 263 -26.86 11.30 -9.00
CA THR A 263 -27.68 12.45 -8.57
C THR A 263 -29.01 12.00 -7.99
N TRP A 264 -29.66 10.99 -8.57
CA TRP A 264 -30.90 10.45 -8.03
C TRP A 264 -30.70 9.76 -6.66
N MET A 265 -29.57 9.06 -6.47
CA MET A 265 -29.17 8.55 -5.16
C MET A 265 -28.93 9.69 -4.16
N ALA A 266 -28.18 10.73 -4.55
CA ALA A 266 -27.88 11.86 -3.69
C ALA A 266 -29.17 12.61 -3.27
N ASP A 267 -30.16 12.72 -4.17
CA ASP A 267 -31.49 13.28 -3.86
C ASP A 267 -32.24 12.44 -2.82
N TYR A 268 -32.21 11.12 -2.96
CA TYR A 268 -32.80 10.21 -1.97
C TYR A 268 -32.18 10.45 -0.58
N PHE A 269 -30.85 10.51 -0.48
CA PHE A 269 -30.16 10.71 0.80
C PHE A 269 -30.30 12.14 1.33
N TYR A 270 -30.42 13.15 0.46
CA TYR A 270 -30.72 14.52 0.87
C TYR A 270 -32.05 14.60 1.62
N ILE A 271 -33.12 14.03 1.04
CA ILE A 271 -34.44 13.98 1.67
C ILE A 271 -34.37 13.19 2.98
N ARG A 272 -33.69 12.05 2.97
CA ARG A 272 -33.57 11.17 4.12
C ARG A 272 -32.87 11.85 5.31
N VAL A 273 -31.69 12.42 5.10
CA VAL A 273 -30.94 13.12 6.15
C VAL A 273 -31.74 14.31 6.70
N ARG A 274 -32.41 15.07 5.82
CA ARG A 274 -33.33 16.13 6.27
C ARG A 274 -34.44 15.63 7.17
N ASN A 275 -35.03 14.48 6.85
CA ASN A 275 -36.09 13.88 7.66
C ASN A 275 -35.56 13.43 9.03
N VAL A 276 -34.35 12.86 9.10
CA VAL A 276 -33.69 12.52 10.36
C VAL A 276 -33.50 13.76 11.23
N ILE A 277 -33.00 14.85 10.64
CA ILE A 277 -32.77 16.11 11.36
C ILE A 277 -34.09 16.73 11.82
N LYS A 278 -35.14 16.72 10.98
CA LYS A 278 -36.48 17.23 11.34
C LYS A 278 -37.13 16.38 12.43
N MET A 279 -36.94 15.06 12.40
CA MET A 279 -37.53 14.12 13.36
C MET A 279 -36.80 14.14 14.70
N TYR A 280 -35.48 14.31 14.69
CA TYR A 280 -34.64 14.25 15.89
C TYR A 280 -33.88 15.55 16.13
N SER A 281 -32.71 15.74 15.51
CA SER A 281 -31.92 16.97 15.51
C SER A 281 -30.69 16.82 14.59
N VAL A 282 -29.94 17.91 14.39
CA VAL A 282 -28.65 17.86 13.68
C VAL A 282 -27.59 17.13 14.51
N GLU A 283 -27.63 17.28 15.84
CA GLU A 283 -26.76 16.56 16.76
C GLU A 283 -26.98 15.05 16.67
N ARG A 284 -28.25 14.61 16.56
CA ARG A 284 -28.59 13.20 16.37
C ARG A 284 -27.98 12.65 15.08
N HIS A 285 -28.08 13.42 13.99
CA HIS A 285 -27.44 13.05 12.72
C HIS A 285 -25.93 12.87 12.90
N TRP A 286 -25.23 13.85 13.47
CA TRP A 286 -23.78 13.74 13.69
C TRP A 286 -23.38 12.62 14.64
N GLN A 287 -24.20 12.33 15.66
CA GLN A 287 -23.97 11.19 16.55
C GLN A 287 -24.04 9.85 15.80
N SER A 288 -24.95 9.72 14.83
CA SER A 288 -25.02 8.51 13.98
C SER A 288 -23.77 8.30 13.12
N LEU A 289 -23.04 9.37 12.77
CA LEU A 289 -21.79 9.29 12.01
C LEU A 289 -20.60 8.75 12.82
N ASN A 290 -20.81 8.30 14.06
CA ASN A 290 -19.84 7.46 14.77
C ASN A 290 -19.74 6.06 14.16
N GLU A 291 -20.79 5.59 13.48
CA GLU A 291 -20.69 4.47 12.54
C GLU A 291 -20.11 4.97 11.20
N GLU A 292 -19.32 4.13 10.53
CA GLU A 292 -18.50 4.56 9.39
C GLU A 292 -19.34 5.02 8.19
N THR A 293 -18.97 6.18 7.66
CA THR A 293 -19.58 6.79 6.46
C THR A 293 -18.65 6.82 5.24
N GLY A 294 -17.36 6.50 5.42
CA GLY A 294 -16.34 6.75 4.41
C GLY A 294 -16.29 8.24 4.01
N GLY A 295 -15.95 8.54 2.76
CA GLY A 295 -15.92 9.88 2.18
C GLY A 295 -17.27 10.32 1.60
N MET A 296 -18.37 10.19 2.34
CA MET A 296 -19.67 10.73 1.89
C MET A 296 -19.58 12.24 1.64
N ASN A 297 -18.85 12.98 2.48
CA ASN A 297 -18.62 14.40 2.25
C ASN A 297 -17.84 14.64 0.95
N ASP A 298 -16.74 13.91 0.69
CA ASP A 298 -15.97 13.98 -0.56
C ASP A 298 -16.86 13.81 -1.80
N VAL A 299 -17.55 12.68 -1.93
CA VAL A 299 -18.34 12.41 -3.15
C VAL A 299 -19.48 13.40 -3.35
N LEU A 300 -20.11 13.88 -2.28
CA LEU A 300 -21.20 14.87 -2.37
C LEU A 300 -20.69 16.25 -2.77
N TYR A 301 -19.51 16.65 -2.29
CA TYR A 301 -18.82 17.85 -2.78
C TYR A 301 -18.47 17.71 -4.27
N GLN A 302 -18.04 16.53 -4.73
CA GLN A 302 -17.80 16.30 -6.16
C GLN A 302 -19.08 16.42 -7.00
N ILE A 303 -20.21 15.86 -6.52
CA ILE A 303 -21.50 16.01 -7.20
C ILE A 303 -21.92 17.48 -7.25
N TYR A 304 -21.68 18.27 -6.19
CA TYR A 304 -21.87 19.72 -6.23
C TYR A 304 -20.98 20.39 -7.28
N SER A 305 -19.68 20.09 -7.34
CA SER A 305 -18.78 20.66 -8.35
C SER A 305 -19.21 20.34 -9.80
N ILE A 306 -19.85 19.19 -10.02
CA ILE A 306 -20.35 18.78 -11.35
C ILE A 306 -21.68 19.49 -11.69
N THR A 307 -22.58 19.62 -10.73
CA THR A 307 -23.99 20.02 -10.99
C THR A 307 -24.28 21.49 -10.67
N GLY A 308 -23.51 22.11 -9.77
CA GLY A 308 -23.78 23.42 -9.21
C GLY A 308 -24.99 23.48 -8.26
N ASP A 309 -25.64 22.35 -7.96
CA ASP A 309 -26.85 22.32 -7.12
C ASP A 309 -26.47 22.37 -5.63
N SER A 310 -26.79 23.50 -4.99
CA SER A 310 -26.40 23.83 -3.63
C SER A 310 -26.93 22.86 -2.57
N LYS A 311 -27.95 22.06 -2.86
CA LYS A 311 -28.42 21.03 -1.93
C LYS A 311 -27.35 19.97 -1.65
N TYR A 312 -26.51 19.66 -2.65
CA TYR A 312 -25.42 18.68 -2.49
C TYR A 312 -24.26 19.27 -1.68
N LEU A 313 -23.99 20.57 -1.82
CA LEU A 313 -23.05 21.29 -0.96
C LEU A 313 -23.48 21.22 0.51
N LEU A 314 -24.76 21.46 0.77
CA LEU A 314 -25.33 21.34 2.12
C LEU A 314 -25.28 19.91 2.64
N LEU A 315 -25.65 18.91 1.82
CA LEU A 315 -25.60 17.52 2.23
C LEU A 315 -24.17 17.09 2.55
N ALA A 316 -23.19 17.47 1.72
CA ALA A 316 -21.78 17.19 1.96
C ALA A 316 -21.31 17.75 3.31
N HIS A 317 -21.68 18.99 3.62
CA HIS A 317 -21.36 19.61 4.90
C HIS A 317 -21.94 18.85 6.11
N LEU A 318 -23.14 18.28 5.98
CA LEU A 318 -23.73 17.45 7.04
C LEU A 318 -22.94 16.16 7.30
N PHE A 319 -22.05 15.75 6.39
CA PHE A 319 -21.12 14.62 6.55
C PHE A 319 -19.69 15.02 6.97
N ASP A 320 -19.38 16.31 7.22
CA ASP A 320 -18.04 16.78 7.61
C ASP A 320 -17.57 16.34 9.01
N LYS A 321 -18.34 15.50 9.73
CA LYS A 321 -18.05 14.97 11.09
C LYS A 321 -17.29 15.98 11.99
N PRO A 322 -17.96 17.03 12.49
CA PRO A 322 -17.32 18.13 13.21
C PRO A 322 -16.53 17.71 14.46
N CYS A 323 -16.88 16.59 15.09
CA CYS A 323 -16.18 16.11 16.28
C CYS A 323 -14.77 15.59 16.01
N PHE A 324 -14.49 15.10 14.78
CA PHE A 324 -13.14 14.71 14.37
C PHE A 324 -12.39 15.90 13.73
N LEU A 325 -13.00 16.58 12.76
CA LEU A 325 -12.37 17.74 12.12
C LEU A 325 -12.12 18.89 13.11
N GLY A 326 -12.93 19.01 14.16
CA GLY A 326 -12.76 20.01 15.22
C GLY A 326 -11.47 19.82 16.03
N VAL A 327 -11.02 18.59 16.26
CA VAL A 327 -9.73 18.28 16.91
C VAL A 327 -8.57 18.78 16.05
N LEU A 328 -8.64 18.52 14.74
CA LEU A 328 -7.64 18.98 13.77
C LEU A 328 -7.68 20.51 13.61
N ALA A 329 -8.86 21.12 13.67
CA ALA A 329 -9.06 22.57 13.55
C ALA A 329 -8.39 23.35 14.68
N ILE A 330 -8.34 22.78 15.89
CA ILE A 330 -7.62 23.35 17.03
C ILE A 330 -6.15 22.90 17.11
N GLN A 331 -5.67 22.19 16.08
CA GLN A 331 -4.30 21.66 15.97
C GLN A 331 -3.89 20.77 17.15
N ALA A 332 -4.80 19.91 17.61
CA ALA A 332 -4.52 18.91 18.63
C ALA A 332 -4.18 17.55 18.00
N ASP A 333 -3.03 16.97 18.37
CA ASP A 333 -2.67 15.57 18.04
C ASP A 333 -3.37 14.61 19.00
N ASP A 334 -4.70 14.46 18.81
CA ASP A 334 -5.57 13.58 19.59
C ASP A 334 -6.33 12.61 18.66
N ILE A 335 -5.59 12.02 17.70
CA ILE A 335 -6.14 11.03 16.76
C ILE A 335 -5.99 9.58 17.22
N SER A 336 -5.32 9.36 18.37
CA SER A 336 -5.15 8.02 18.96
C SER A 336 -6.50 7.38 19.25
N GLY A 337 -6.62 6.07 18.98
CA GLY A 337 -7.84 5.29 19.19
C GLY A 337 -8.88 5.41 18.06
N PHE A 338 -8.75 6.36 17.14
CA PHE A 338 -9.63 6.38 15.96
C PHE A 338 -9.27 5.28 14.96
N HIS A 339 -10.30 4.67 14.38
CA HIS A 339 -10.15 3.79 13.21
C HIS A 339 -9.63 4.62 12.03
N SER A 340 -8.43 4.31 11.56
CA SER A 340 -7.68 5.20 10.67
C SER A 340 -8.40 5.40 9.34
N ASN A 341 -8.83 4.30 8.71
CA ASN A 341 -9.46 4.37 7.39
C ASN A 341 -10.89 4.96 7.38
N THR A 342 -11.56 5.00 8.54
CA THR A 342 -12.84 5.72 8.68
C THR A 342 -12.65 7.23 8.53
N HIS A 343 -11.53 7.74 9.06
CA HIS A 343 -11.33 9.17 9.28
C HIS A 343 -10.52 9.86 8.18
N ILE A 344 -9.56 9.17 7.53
CA ILE A 344 -8.79 9.76 6.42
C ILE A 344 -9.73 10.24 5.27
N PRO A 345 -10.76 9.50 4.84
CA PRO A 345 -11.70 9.97 3.81
C PRO A 345 -12.47 11.24 4.21
N ILE A 346 -12.75 11.43 5.50
CA ILE A 346 -13.39 12.66 5.98
C ILE A 346 -12.45 13.87 5.77
N VAL A 347 -11.14 13.68 5.98
CA VAL A 347 -10.12 14.69 5.65
C VAL A 347 -10.08 14.96 4.16
N VAL A 348 -10.17 13.93 3.31
CA VAL A 348 -10.24 14.11 1.84
C VAL A 348 -11.45 14.96 1.45
N GLY A 349 -12.63 14.73 2.06
CA GLY A 349 -13.79 15.58 1.81
C GLY A 349 -13.63 17.01 2.33
N SER A 350 -12.95 17.19 3.47
CA SER A 350 -12.54 18.51 3.98
C SER A 350 -11.62 19.23 2.99
N GLN A 351 -10.71 18.51 2.33
CA GLN A 351 -9.85 19.10 1.30
C GLN A 351 -10.65 19.62 0.10
N LEU A 352 -11.61 18.81 -0.38
CA LEU A 352 -12.45 19.24 -1.49
C LEU A 352 -13.36 20.41 -1.10
N ARG A 353 -13.83 20.47 0.16
CA ARG A 353 -14.53 21.64 0.67
C ARG A 353 -13.67 22.90 0.54
N TYR A 354 -12.39 22.86 0.94
CA TYR A 354 -11.47 24.00 0.74
C TYR A 354 -11.36 24.39 -0.74
N GLU A 355 -11.22 23.42 -1.64
CA GLU A 355 -11.13 23.70 -3.08
C GLU A 355 -12.38 24.40 -3.64
N ILE A 356 -13.55 24.10 -3.05
CA ILE A 356 -14.85 24.64 -3.48
C ILE A 356 -15.16 25.99 -2.83
N THR A 357 -14.96 26.11 -1.52
CA THR A 357 -15.42 27.28 -0.74
C THR A 357 -14.32 28.28 -0.44
N GLY A 358 -13.05 27.92 -0.64
CA GLY A 358 -11.90 28.76 -0.29
C GLY A 358 -11.67 28.91 1.22
N ASP A 359 -12.38 28.17 2.08
CA ASP A 359 -12.31 28.31 3.54
C ASP A 359 -10.94 27.85 4.07
N PRO A 360 -10.07 28.79 4.52
CA PRO A 360 -8.69 28.45 4.90
C PRO A 360 -8.62 27.50 6.09
N LEU A 361 -9.66 27.41 6.93
CA LEU A 361 -9.71 26.45 8.03
C LEU A 361 -9.50 25.01 7.54
N HIS A 362 -10.13 24.66 6.42
CA HIS A 362 -10.06 23.31 5.86
C HIS A 362 -8.71 22.99 5.22
N LYS A 363 -7.99 24.03 4.75
CA LYS A 363 -6.59 23.90 4.35
C LYS A 363 -5.70 23.59 5.57
N GLU A 364 -5.84 24.37 6.64
CA GLU A 364 -5.06 24.19 7.88
C GLU A 364 -5.31 22.84 8.53
N ILE A 365 -6.58 22.39 8.62
CA ILE A 365 -6.95 21.05 9.08
C ILE A 365 -6.18 19.97 8.31
N SER A 366 -6.13 20.09 6.99
CA SER A 366 -5.55 19.07 6.11
C SER A 366 -4.02 19.05 6.19
N MET A 367 -3.39 20.23 6.27
CA MET A 367 -1.94 20.35 6.47
C MET A 367 -1.54 19.79 7.83
N PHE A 368 -2.22 20.20 8.91
CA PHE A 368 -1.97 19.71 10.26
C PHE A 368 -2.16 18.20 10.36
N PHE A 369 -3.22 17.64 9.77
CA PHE A 369 -3.44 16.20 9.73
C PHE A 369 -2.28 15.43 9.07
N MET A 370 -1.79 15.92 7.94
CA MET A 370 -0.64 15.32 7.25
C MET A 370 0.63 15.39 8.12
N ASP A 371 0.84 16.53 8.79
CA ASP A 371 1.99 16.76 9.66
C ASP A 371 2.00 15.81 10.87
N ILE A 372 0.87 15.65 11.57
CA ILE A 372 0.80 14.73 12.73
C ILE A 372 1.00 13.28 12.29
N VAL A 373 0.32 12.83 11.23
CA VAL A 373 0.47 11.44 10.75
C VAL A 373 1.94 11.17 10.39
N ASN A 374 2.58 12.07 9.64
CA ASN A 374 3.99 11.96 9.30
C ASN A 374 4.92 12.07 10.50
N ALA A 375 4.64 12.89 11.50
CA ALA A 375 5.54 13.11 12.63
C ALA A 375 5.46 12.02 13.70
N SER A 376 4.29 11.39 13.90
CA SER A 376 4.04 10.52 15.05
C SER A 376 3.38 9.18 14.75
N HIS A 377 2.78 8.97 13.56
CA HIS A 377 1.99 7.75 13.25
C HIS A 377 2.41 6.98 11.98
N SER A 378 3.40 7.44 11.21
CA SER A 378 3.83 6.77 9.96
C SER A 378 5.13 5.98 10.12
N TYR A 379 5.16 4.76 9.59
CA TYR A 379 6.37 3.93 9.46
C TYR A 379 7.22 4.37 8.26
N ALA A 380 8.38 3.73 8.07
CA ALA A 380 9.37 4.06 7.02
C ALA A 380 8.86 3.83 5.59
N THR A 381 7.80 3.03 5.43
CA THR A 381 7.05 2.83 4.18
C THR A 381 6.27 4.08 3.76
N GLY A 382 5.99 5.00 4.69
CA GLY A 382 5.00 6.08 4.54
C GLY A 382 3.57 5.71 4.97
N GLY A 383 3.29 4.42 5.23
CA GLY A 383 2.01 3.94 5.73
C GLY A 383 1.82 4.18 7.23
N THR A 384 0.59 4.03 7.71
CA THR A 384 0.19 4.25 9.11
C THR A 384 -0.73 3.13 9.60
N SER A 385 -1.15 3.18 10.86
CA SER A 385 -2.06 2.24 11.54
C SER A 385 -1.44 0.90 11.96
N VAL A 386 -2.06 0.30 12.98
CA VAL A 386 -1.84 -1.06 13.42
C VAL A 386 -3.18 -1.63 13.88
N GLY A 387 -3.54 -2.81 13.37
CA GLY A 387 -4.85 -3.40 13.62
C GLY A 387 -6.03 -2.50 13.20
N GLU A 388 -5.86 -1.67 12.16
CA GLU A 388 -6.84 -0.69 11.62
C GLU A 388 -6.97 0.64 12.41
N PHE A 389 -6.24 0.81 13.50
CA PHE A 389 -6.33 2.02 14.35
C PHE A 389 -5.01 2.79 14.42
N TRP A 390 -5.12 4.10 14.69
CA TRP A 390 -4.00 4.86 15.22
C TRP A 390 -3.83 4.52 16.70
N GLN A 391 -2.60 4.25 17.10
CA GLN A 391 -2.20 4.12 18.49
C GLN A 391 -1.55 5.42 18.96
N ASP A 392 -1.17 5.47 20.23
CA ASP A 392 -0.53 6.64 20.82
C ASP A 392 0.65 7.17 19.98
N PRO A 393 0.77 8.50 19.84
CA PRO A 393 1.81 9.12 19.03
C PRO A 393 3.20 8.71 19.52
N LYS A 394 4.11 8.45 18.58
CA LYS A 394 5.51 8.07 18.87
C LYS A 394 5.67 6.81 19.74
N ARG A 395 4.79 5.81 19.54
CA ARG A 395 4.87 4.47 20.16
C ARG A 395 5.04 3.31 19.17
N LEU A 396 5.57 3.60 17.97
CA LEU A 396 5.55 2.68 16.83
C LEU A 396 6.43 1.44 17.01
N ALA A 397 7.41 1.44 17.92
CA ALA A 397 8.29 0.29 18.07
C ALA A 397 7.58 -0.95 18.63
N THR A 398 6.63 -0.74 19.55
CA THR A 398 5.83 -1.82 20.14
C THR A 398 4.71 -2.31 19.23
N SER A 399 4.37 -1.56 18.18
CA SER A 399 3.35 -1.96 17.22
C SER A 399 3.90 -2.78 16.06
N LEU A 400 5.21 -2.98 15.93
CA LEU A 400 5.79 -3.81 14.86
C LEU A 400 5.39 -5.28 14.99
N GLN A 401 4.41 -5.71 14.19
CA GLN A 401 3.78 -7.03 14.22
C GLN A 401 3.34 -7.50 12.81
N THR A 402 2.39 -8.42 12.72
CA THR A 402 1.85 -8.91 11.44
C THR A 402 0.72 -8.04 10.87
N GLU A 403 -0.04 -7.37 11.73
CA GLU A 403 -1.18 -6.51 11.35
C GLU A 403 -0.81 -5.02 11.37
N ASN A 404 0.21 -4.62 10.63
CA ASN A 404 0.56 -3.22 10.41
C ASN A 404 0.02 -2.72 9.07
N GLU A 405 -0.16 -1.41 8.94
CA GLU A 405 -0.41 -0.75 7.65
C GLU A 405 -1.54 -1.37 6.84
N GLU A 406 -2.78 -1.10 7.26
CA GLU A 406 -3.94 -1.38 6.42
C GLU A 406 -3.78 -0.65 5.08
N SER A 407 -3.87 -1.39 3.98
CA SER A 407 -3.62 -0.85 2.62
C SER A 407 -4.55 0.32 2.25
N CYS A 408 -5.80 0.32 2.75
CA CYS A 408 -6.74 1.43 2.54
C CYS A 408 -6.26 2.76 3.12
N THR A 409 -5.56 2.72 4.26
CA THR A 409 -5.05 3.93 4.90
C THR A 409 -4.00 4.60 4.02
N THR A 410 -3.07 3.82 3.48
CA THR A 410 -2.07 4.29 2.51
C THR A 410 -2.74 4.86 1.25
N TYR A 411 -3.74 4.16 0.69
CA TYR A 411 -4.51 4.66 -0.46
C TYR A 411 -5.15 6.04 -0.21
N ASN A 412 -5.79 6.24 0.94
CA ASN A 412 -6.44 7.51 1.25
C ASN A 412 -5.43 8.60 1.64
N MET A 413 -4.31 8.25 2.29
CA MET A 413 -3.22 9.20 2.55
C MET A 413 -2.54 9.69 1.26
N LEU A 414 -2.47 8.85 0.22
CA LEU A 414 -2.02 9.29 -1.10
C LEU A 414 -2.94 10.36 -1.69
N LYS A 415 -4.26 10.29 -1.49
CA LYS A 415 -5.19 11.37 -1.88
C LYS A 415 -4.93 12.66 -1.10
N VAL A 416 -4.75 12.55 0.22
CA VAL A 416 -4.45 13.70 1.09
C VAL A 416 -3.19 14.41 0.61
N SER A 417 -2.09 13.66 0.48
CA SER A 417 -0.80 14.19 0.04
C SER A 417 -0.87 14.81 -1.35
N ARG A 418 -1.57 14.16 -2.30
CA ARG A 418 -1.74 14.66 -3.66
C ARG A 418 -2.47 16.00 -3.72
N ASN A 419 -3.56 16.15 -2.96
CA ASN A 419 -4.31 17.41 -2.92
C ASN A 419 -3.47 18.53 -2.29
N LEU A 420 -2.74 18.25 -1.21
CA LEU A 420 -1.79 19.21 -0.64
C LEU A 420 -0.73 19.63 -1.65
N PHE A 421 -0.16 18.69 -2.43
CA PHE A 421 0.76 19.02 -3.52
C PHE A 421 0.12 19.94 -4.55
N ARG A 422 -1.14 19.69 -4.96
CA ARG A 422 -1.84 20.55 -5.92
C ARG A 422 -2.00 21.99 -5.42
N TRP A 423 -2.13 22.19 -4.11
CA TRP A 423 -2.30 23.51 -3.52
C TRP A 423 -0.98 24.25 -3.29
N THR A 424 0.01 23.55 -2.75
CA THR A 424 1.25 24.18 -2.24
C THR A 424 2.41 24.07 -3.21
N LYS A 425 2.38 23.07 -4.11
CA LYS A 425 3.48 22.69 -4.99
C LYS A 425 4.74 22.27 -4.23
N GLU A 426 4.62 21.93 -2.94
CA GLU A 426 5.74 21.53 -2.11
C GLU A 426 6.22 20.11 -2.42
N VAL A 427 7.52 19.95 -2.64
CA VAL A 427 8.14 18.66 -2.97
C VAL A 427 7.95 17.62 -1.87
N SER A 428 7.83 18.04 -0.61
CA SER A 428 7.58 17.16 0.55
C SER A 428 6.37 16.24 0.34
N TYR A 429 5.28 16.76 -0.24
CA TYR A 429 4.09 15.98 -0.54
C TYR A 429 4.31 15.03 -1.73
N ALA A 430 5.00 15.45 -2.78
CA ALA A 430 5.35 14.56 -3.88
C ALA A 430 6.30 13.42 -3.43
N ASP A 431 7.20 13.70 -2.49
CA ASP A 431 8.12 12.73 -1.88
C ASP A 431 7.40 11.75 -0.96
N TYR A 432 6.41 12.22 -0.20
CA TYR A 432 5.53 11.31 0.55
C TYR A 432 4.78 10.38 -0.40
N TYR A 433 4.21 10.92 -1.48
CA TYR A 433 3.49 10.13 -2.47
C TYR A 433 4.40 9.06 -3.10
N GLU A 434 5.62 9.42 -3.50
CA GLU A 434 6.63 8.47 -4.02
C GLU A 434 6.91 7.36 -3.01
N ARG A 435 7.15 7.73 -1.74
CA ARG A 435 7.47 6.79 -0.65
C ARG A 435 6.32 5.81 -0.40
N ALA A 436 5.12 6.33 -0.17
CA ALA A 436 3.94 5.55 0.18
C ALA A 436 3.47 4.65 -0.98
N LEU A 437 3.53 5.14 -2.22
CA LEU A 437 3.24 4.32 -3.41
C LEU A 437 4.26 3.18 -3.55
N THR A 438 5.55 3.53 -3.55
CA THR A 438 6.64 2.58 -3.82
C THR A 438 6.74 1.48 -2.77
N ASN A 439 6.57 1.84 -1.49
CA ASN A 439 6.85 0.94 -0.38
C ASN A 439 5.57 0.38 0.27
N GLY A 440 4.48 1.14 0.27
CA GLY A 440 3.21 0.78 0.91
C GLY A 440 2.15 0.23 -0.04
N VAL A 441 2.22 0.49 -1.35
CA VAL A 441 1.19 0.03 -2.32
C VAL A 441 1.73 -1.01 -3.29
N LEU A 442 2.86 -0.76 -3.96
CA LEU A 442 3.35 -1.66 -5.01
C LEU A 442 3.62 -3.10 -4.53
N GLY A 443 3.87 -3.28 -3.23
CA GLY A 443 4.11 -4.58 -2.60
C GLY A 443 2.87 -5.34 -2.14
N ILE A 444 1.65 -4.79 -2.30
CA ILE A 444 0.42 -5.42 -1.77
C ILE A 444 -0.24 -6.40 -2.75
N GLN A 445 0.18 -6.43 -4.01
CA GLN A 445 -0.25 -7.41 -5.02
C GLN A 445 0.77 -8.54 -5.10
N ARG A 446 0.32 -9.80 -5.10
CA ARG A 446 1.21 -10.98 -5.11
C ARG A 446 1.81 -11.23 -6.49
N GLY A 447 2.90 -10.52 -6.81
CA GLY A 447 3.63 -10.71 -8.06
C GLY A 447 2.75 -10.47 -9.28
N THR A 448 2.53 -11.50 -10.09
CA THR A 448 1.73 -11.43 -11.32
C THR A 448 0.47 -12.30 -11.24
N GLU A 449 -0.02 -12.56 -10.02
CA GLU A 449 -1.23 -13.34 -9.79
C GLU A 449 -2.44 -12.41 -9.67
N PRO A 450 -3.38 -12.45 -10.63
CA PRO A 450 -4.58 -11.62 -10.59
C PRO A 450 -5.43 -11.90 -9.34
N GLY A 451 -5.92 -10.85 -8.68
CA GLY A 451 -6.85 -10.98 -7.54
C GLY A 451 -6.22 -11.54 -6.26
N ARG A 452 -4.90 -11.45 -6.11
CA ARG A 452 -4.16 -11.84 -4.89
C ARG A 452 -3.55 -10.62 -4.24
N MET A 453 -4.23 -10.08 -3.23
CA MET A 453 -3.79 -8.90 -2.48
C MET A 453 -3.81 -9.15 -0.97
N ILE A 454 -2.96 -8.45 -0.23
CA ILE A 454 -2.97 -8.43 1.25
C ILE A 454 -3.90 -7.33 1.77
N TYR A 455 -4.33 -7.49 3.03
CA TYR A 455 -5.03 -6.45 3.79
C TYR A 455 -4.02 -5.55 4.54
N MET A 456 -3.17 -6.19 5.35
CA MET A 456 -2.14 -5.58 6.19
C MET A 456 -0.74 -5.85 5.61
N LEU A 457 0.13 -4.83 5.64
CA LEU A 457 1.55 -4.97 5.29
C LEU A 457 2.38 -5.18 6.58
N PRO A 458 2.87 -6.40 6.86
CA PRO A 458 3.52 -6.71 8.12
C PRO A 458 4.93 -6.08 8.21
N LEU A 459 5.25 -5.50 9.38
CA LEU A 459 6.52 -4.81 9.66
C LEU A 459 7.27 -5.36 10.88
N GLY A 460 6.73 -6.40 11.52
CA GLY A 460 7.34 -7.08 12.65
C GLY A 460 8.68 -7.75 12.34
N LYS A 461 9.21 -8.45 13.35
CA LYS A 461 10.46 -9.21 13.24
C LYS A 461 10.19 -10.59 12.67
N GLY A 462 10.87 -10.96 11.60
CA GLY A 462 10.77 -12.27 10.97
C GLY A 462 9.36 -12.55 10.47
N VAL A 463 8.70 -11.53 9.90
CA VAL A 463 7.33 -11.63 9.40
C VAL A 463 7.32 -11.90 7.90
N SER A 464 6.16 -12.27 7.37
CA SER A 464 5.94 -12.52 5.94
C SER A 464 4.55 -12.02 5.56
N LYS A 465 4.39 -11.49 4.34
CA LYS A 465 3.08 -11.07 3.80
C LYS A 465 2.11 -12.25 3.68
N ALA A 466 2.63 -13.47 3.57
CA ALA A 466 1.83 -14.69 3.53
C ALA A 466 1.33 -15.14 4.91
N VAL A 467 1.94 -14.64 6.00
CA VAL A 467 1.66 -15.08 7.38
C VAL A 467 1.20 -13.87 8.20
N THR A 468 0.01 -13.39 7.86
CA THR A 468 -0.76 -12.41 8.63
C THR A 468 -2.11 -13.04 8.98
N TYR A 469 -2.91 -12.39 9.82
CA TYR A 469 -4.27 -12.85 10.13
C TYR A 469 -5.10 -13.02 8.85
N HIS A 470 -4.96 -12.11 7.88
CA HIS A 470 -5.64 -12.17 6.59
C HIS A 470 -4.91 -13.01 5.54
N GLY A 471 -3.57 -13.02 5.58
CA GLY A 471 -2.72 -13.55 4.51
C GLY A 471 -2.99 -12.89 3.15
N TRP A 472 -2.71 -13.65 2.08
CA TRP A 472 -3.13 -13.30 0.73
C TRP A 472 -4.59 -13.66 0.52
N GLY A 473 -5.43 -12.69 0.15
CA GLY A 473 -6.83 -12.99 -0.14
C GLY A 473 -7.02 -13.81 -1.41
N THR A 474 -8.29 -14.13 -1.73
CA THR A 474 -8.67 -14.91 -2.90
C THR A 474 -9.44 -14.06 -3.92
N PRO A 475 -9.38 -14.41 -5.22
CA PRO A 475 -10.05 -13.65 -6.28
C PRO A 475 -11.58 -13.58 -6.16
N TYR A 476 -12.22 -14.50 -5.41
CA TYR A 476 -13.68 -14.65 -5.39
C TYR A 476 -14.30 -14.74 -3.99
N ASP A 477 -13.51 -14.70 -2.92
CA ASP A 477 -14.02 -14.88 -1.55
C ASP A 477 -13.41 -13.93 -0.50
N ALA A 478 -12.49 -13.03 -0.87
CA ALA A 478 -11.96 -12.03 0.05
C ALA A 478 -12.85 -10.78 0.07
N PHE A 479 -12.79 -9.98 -0.99
CA PHE A 479 -13.57 -8.74 -1.16
C PHE A 479 -13.53 -7.79 0.04
N TRP A 480 -12.42 -7.73 0.76
CA TRP A 480 -12.24 -6.79 1.86
C TRP A 480 -12.21 -5.33 1.40
N CYS A 481 -12.26 -4.36 2.32
CA CYS A 481 -12.06 -2.94 1.97
C CYS A 481 -10.73 -2.72 1.20
N CYS A 482 -9.65 -3.40 1.61
CA CYS A 482 -8.34 -3.36 0.95
C CYS A 482 -8.35 -3.97 -0.45
N TYR A 483 -9.27 -4.88 -0.75
CA TYR A 483 -9.47 -5.34 -2.14
C TYR A 483 -10.04 -4.22 -2.99
N GLY A 484 -11.01 -3.47 -2.48
CA GLY A 484 -11.61 -2.32 -3.16
C GLY A 484 -10.59 -1.20 -3.46
N THR A 485 -9.85 -0.76 -2.44
CA THR A 485 -8.82 0.28 -2.63
C THR A 485 -7.61 -0.22 -3.42
N GLY A 486 -7.27 -1.51 -3.30
CA GLY A 486 -6.22 -2.16 -4.08
C GLY A 486 -6.51 -2.11 -5.58
N ILE A 487 -7.70 -2.55 -6.01
CA ILE A 487 -8.06 -2.51 -7.44
C ILE A 487 -8.11 -1.08 -7.99
N GLU A 488 -8.48 -0.09 -7.19
CA GLU A 488 -8.42 1.32 -7.62
C GLU A 488 -6.99 1.82 -7.75
N SER A 489 -6.12 1.52 -6.79
CA SER A 489 -4.71 1.94 -6.78
C SER A 489 -3.98 1.47 -8.03
N PHE A 490 -4.08 0.17 -8.34
CA PHE A 490 -3.41 -0.41 -9.51
C PHE A 490 -4.04 0.01 -10.85
N SER A 491 -5.25 0.59 -10.84
CA SER A 491 -5.91 1.11 -12.04
C SER A 491 -5.46 2.52 -12.44
N LYS A 492 -4.80 3.25 -11.53
CA LYS A 492 -4.48 4.68 -11.70
C LYS A 492 -3.02 5.04 -11.43
N LEU A 493 -2.08 4.09 -11.58
CA LEU A 493 -0.64 4.29 -11.34
C LEU A 493 0.02 5.42 -12.16
N GLY A 494 -0.68 6.00 -13.15
CA GLY A 494 -0.23 7.17 -13.91
C GLY A 494 -0.75 8.53 -13.42
N ASP A 495 -1.69 8.57 -12.45
CA ASP A 495 -2.52 9.76 -12.13
C ASP A 495 -1.78 10.90 -11.42
N SER A 496 -0.58 10.61 -10.93
CA SER A 496 0.23 11.51 -10.11
C SER A 496 1.69 11.54 -10.58
N ILE A 497 1.96 11.11 -11.83
CA ILE A 497 3.25 11.30 -12.49
C ILE A 497 3.42 12.77 -12.92
N TYR A 498 2.33 13.37 -13.40
CA TYR A 498 2.31 14.70 -13.98
C TYR A 498 1.15 15.53 -13.43
N PHE A 499 1.40 16.81 -13.17
CA PHE A 499 0.39 17.83 -12.90
C PHE A 499 0.61 19.01 -13.83
N GLN A 500 -0.42 19.79 -14.13
CA GLN A 500 -0.31 20.92 -15.04
C GLN A 500 -0.92 22.20 -14.49
N GLU A 501 -0.36 23.32 -14.94
CA GLU A 501 -0.94 24.65 -14.78
C GLU A 501 -1.24 25.20 -16.17
N ASP A 502 -2.50 25.54 -16.40
CA ASP A 502 -2.94 26.14 -17.66
C ASP A 502 -2.64 27.65 -17.66
N GLY A 503 -2.39 28.22 -18.83
CA GLY A 503 -2.14 29.64 -19.01
C GLY A 503 -1.65 29.95 -20.41
N GLU A 504 -1.25 31.19 -20.67
CA GLU A 504 -0.62 31.56 -21.95
C GLU A 504 0.69 30.79 -22.20
N SER A 505 1.45 30.55 -21.13
CA SER A 505 2.64 29.70 -21.09
C SER A 505 2.37 28.54 -20.11
N PRO A 506 1.82 27.41 -20.56
CA PRO A 506 1.45 26.30 -19.66
C PRO A 506 2.69 25.72 -18.96
N ALA A 507 2.49 25.16 -17.77
CA ALA A 507 3.53 24.50 -17.01
C ALA A 507 3.18 23.04 -16.72
N LEU A 508 4.16 22.15 -16.80
CA LEU A 508 4.06 20.74 -16.44
C LEU A 508 4.96 20.46 -15.25
N TYR A 509 4.43 19.88 -14.19
CA TYR A 509 5.15 19.42 -13.02
C TYR A 509 5.32 17.91 -13.10
N VAL A 510 6.56 17.45 -13.22
CA VAL A 510 6.92 16.03 -13.16
C VAL A 510 7.26 15.67 -11.72
N THR A 511 6.37 14.91 -11.10
CA THR A 511 6.45 14.51 -9.69
C THR A 511 6.99 13.10 -9.51
N GLN A 512 6.78 12.18 -10.46
CA GLN A 512 7.26 10.81 -10.35
C GLN A 512 8.14 10.42 -11.54
N TYR A 513 9.24 9.72 -11.25
CA TYR A 513 10.16 9.22 -12.26
C TYR A 513 9.81 7.77 -12.62
N ILE A 514 8.81 7.62 -13.49
CA ILE A 514 8.29 6.34 -13.98
C ILE A 514 8.24 6.38 -15.51
N SER A 515 8.87 5.41 -16.19
CA SER A 515 8.88 5.40 -17.66
C SER A 515 7.47 5.41 -18.21
N SER A 516 7.15 6.44 -19.00
CA SER A 516 5.80 6.72 -19.48
C SER A 516 5.81 7.71 -20.64
N THR A 517 4.73 7.74 -21.41
CA THR A 517 4.47 8.75 -22.43
C THR A 517 3.28 9.61 -22.04
N LEU A 518 3.39 10.91 -22.28
CA LEU A 518 2.35 11.90 -22.07
C LEU A 518 2.00 12.59 -23.40
N ASP A 519 0.71 12.70 -23.72
CA ASP A 519 0.20 13.66 -24.70
C ASP A 519 -0.04 15.02 -24.02
N TRP A 520 0.94 15.92 -24.08
CA TRP A 520 0.88 17.22 -23.40
C TRP A 520 0.13 18.25 -24.26
N LYS A 521 -1.19 18.08 -24.31
CA LYS A 521 -2.11 18.86 -25.16
C LYS A 521 -2.01 20.38 -25.03
N SER A 522 -1.81 20.90 -23.82
CA SER A 522 -1.73 22.35 -23.59
C SER A 522 -0.49 22.99 -24.23
N SER A 523 0.62 22.25 -24.32
CA SER A 523 1.84 22.65 -25.03
C SER A 523 1.82 22.27 -26.52
N GLY A 524 1.04 21.24 -26.89
CA GLY A 524 0.94 20.73 -28.26
C GLY A 524 2.06 19.76 -28.65
N VAL A 525 2.70 19.14 -27.66
CA VAL A 525 3.82 18.18 -27.83
C VAL A 525 3.53 16.89 -27.08
N SER A 526 4.19 15.80 -27.46
CA SER A 526 4.23 14.57 -26.67
C SER A 526 5.58 14.46 -25.95
N LEU A 527 5.53 14.05 -24.69
CA LEU A 527 6.68 13.87 -23.81
C LEU A 527 6.85 12.38 -23.50
N SER A 528 8.02 11.82 -23.79
CA SER A 528 8.41 10.49 -23.36
C SER A 528 9.41 10.61 -22.21
N GLN A 529 9.08 10.07 -21.04
CA GLN A 529 9.99 9.87 -19.92
C GLN A 529 10.51 8.43 -19.95
N THR A 530 11.82 8.24 -19.96
CA THR A 530 12.47 6.93 -19.89
C THR A 530 13.42 6.90 -18.70
N VAL A 531 13.18 5.98 -17.77
CA VAL A 531 13.99 5.77 -16.58
C VAL A 531 14.82 4.50 -16.76
N LYS A 532 16.14 4.62 -16.65
CA LYS A 532 17.02 3.44 -16.63
C LYS A 532 16.76 2.65 -15.34
N PRO A 533 16.63 1.31 -15.39
CA PRO A 533 16.47 0.50 -14.18
C PRO A 533 17.54 0.82 -13.13
N VAL A 534 17.10 1.05 -11.90
CA VAL A 534 17.99 1.29 -10.76
C VAL A 534 18.60 -0.04 -10.33
N VAL A 535 19.91 -0.04 -10.08
CA VAL A 535 20.68 -1.23 -9.68
C VAL A 535 21.66 -0.87 -8.56
N SER A 536 22.00 -1.81 -7.69
CA SER A 536 22.79 -1.53 -6.48
C SER A 536 24.26 -1.15 -6.76
N TRP A 537 24.82 -1.58 -7.90
CA TRP A 537 26.21 -1.33 -8.31
C TRP A 537 26.41 -0.04 -9.14
N ASP A 538 25.34 0.68 -9.47
CA ASP A 538 25.37 1.96 -10.21
C ASP A 538 24.49 2.97 -9.45
N PRO A 539 25.07 3.80 -8.57
CA PRO A 539 24.33 4.59 -7.57
C PRO A 539 23.66 5.84 -8.14
N TYR A 540 23.02 5.71 -9.30
CA TYR A 540 22.38 6.80 -10.01
C TYR A 540 21.03 6.39 -10.60
N MET A 541 20.00 7.18 -10.31
CA MET A 541 18.77 7.16 -11.08
C MET A 541 18.97 8.05 -12.32
N ARG A 542 18.80 7.47 -13.52
CA ARG A 542 18.93 8.21 -14.78
C ARG A 542 17.59 8.29 -15.49
N VAL A 543 17.20 9.51 -15.84
CA VAL A 543 15.93 9.82 -16.49
C VAL A 543 16.20 10.61 -17.75
N THR A 544 15.55 10.23 -18.85
CA THR A 544 15.60 10.95 -20.12
C THR A 544 14.19 11.36 -20.53
N PHE A 545 14.00 12.65 -20.76
CA PHE A 545 12.79 13.23 -21.31
C PHE A 545 13.04 13.54 -22.77
N THR A 546 12.20 13.02 -23.66
CA THR A 546 12.28 13.27 -25.10
C THR A 546 10.98 13.88 -25.59
N PHE A 547 11.09 15.01 -26.29
CA PHE A 547 9.94 15.72 -26.84
C PHE A 547 9.74 15.36 -28.31
N SER A 548 8.48 15.21 -28.70
CA SER A 548 8.07 14.94 -30.08
C SER A 548 6.82 15.72 -30.45
N SER A 549 6.62 16.00 -31.74
CA SER A 549 5.45 16.72 -32.26
C SER A 549 4.92 16.03 -33.51
N SER A 550 3.63 15.71 -33.51
CA SER A 550 2.96 14.94 -34.57
C SER A 550 2.85 15.66 -35.91
N LYS A 551 3.11 16.98 -35.97
CA LYS A 551 2.97 17.80 -37.19
C LYS A 551 4.22 18.63 -37.53
N GLY A 552 5.36 18.39 -36.88
CA GLY A 552 6.55 19.23 -37.05
C GLY A 552 6.36 20.68 -36.59
N VAL A 553 5.28 20.95 -35.85
CA VAL A 553 4.95 22.26 -35.29
C VAL A 553 5.74 22.43 -33.98
N ILE A 554 6.38 23.58 -33.82
CA ILE A 554 7.02 23.98 -32.56
C ILE A 554 5.92 24.17 -31.51
N GLY A 555 6.07 23.51 -30.36
CA GLY A 555 5.12 23.64 -29.25
C GLY A 555 5.02 25.08 -28.76
N LYS A 556 3.95 25.39 -28.04
CA LYS A 556 3.84 26.68 -27.35
C LYS A 556 4.99 26.82 -26.35
N GLU A 557 5.40 28.05 -26.08
CA GLU A 557 6.33 28.34 -24.98
C GLU A 557 5.74 27.77 -23.69
N SER A 558 6.45 26.83 -23.06
CA SER A 558 5.94 26.09 -21.91
C SER A 558 7.05 25.78 -20.91
N THR A 559 6.68 25.62 -19.65
CA THR A 559 7.64 25.35 -18.56
C THR A 559 7.56 23.90 -18.11
N LEU A 560 8.70 23.19 -18.10
CA LEU A 560 8.85 21.88 -17.48
C LEU A 560 9.46 22.07 -16.08
N ASN A 561 8.74 21.65 -15.04
CA ASN A 561 9.20 21.63 -13.66
C ASN A 561 9.56 20.19 -13.26
N LEU A 562 10.84 19.94 -13.00
CA LEU A 562 11.37 18.64 -12.62
C LEU A 562 11.65 18.61 -11.11
N ARG A 563 11.01 17.70 -10.37
CA ARG A 563 11.21 17.54 -8.91
C ARG A 563 12.65 17.16 -8.59
N ILE A 564 13.35 17.90 -7.74
CA ILE A 564 14.62 17.42 -7.15
C ILE A 564 14.28 16.79 -5.80
N PRO A 565 14.28 15.44 -5.67
CA PRO A 565 13.76 14.76 -4.47
C PRO A 565 14.59 15.05 -3.21
N VAL A 566 14.00 15.00 -2.01
CA VAL A 566 14.78 15.22 -0.76
C VAL A 566 15.83 14.14 -0.50
N TRP A 567 15.70 12.95 -1.09
CA TRP A 567 16.65 11.86 -0.91
C TRP A 567 17.92 12.00 -1.76
N THR A 568 17.94 12.86 -2.79
CA THR A 568 19.12 13.02 -3.66
C THR A 568 20.06 14.08 -3.11
N ASN A 569 21.36 13.97 -3.38
CA ASN A 569 22.30 15.07 -3.20
C ASN A 569 22.30 15.95 -4.47
N SER A 570 21.76 17.18 -4.36
CA SER A 570 21.68 18.12 -5.49
C SER A 570 23.04 18.60 -6.00
N GLU A 571 24.10 18.61 -5.16
CA GLU A 571 25.43 19.07 -5.58
C GLU A 571 26.10 18.11 -6.57
N SER A 572 25.77 16.83 -6.47
CA SER A 572 26.28 15.77 -7.36
C SER A 572 25.28 15.39 -8.46
N ALA A 573 24.08 15.96 -8.44
CA ALA A 573 23.08 15.77 -9.48
C ALA A 573 23.46 16.51 -10.76
N LYS A 574 23.20 15.90 -11.91
CA LYS A 574 23.45 16.51 -13.22
C LYS A 574 22.17 16.54 -14.01
N VAL A 575 21.84 17.72 -14.53
CA VAL A 575 20.73 17.88 -15.48
C VAL A 575 21.25 18.60 -16.71
N SER A 576 20.85 18.15 -17.90
CA SER A 576 21.21 18.81 -19.15
C SER A 576 20.00 18.94 -20.07
N LEU A 577 19.92 20.05 -20.81
CA LEU A 577 19.00 20.26 -21.93
C LEU A 577 19.83 20.26 -23.21
N ASN A 578 19.56 19.33 -24.13
CA ASN A 578 20.29 19.21 -25.39
C ASN A 578 21.82 19.19 -25.19
N LYS A 579 22.29 18.45 -24.17
CA LYS A 579 23.70 18.33 -23.72
C LYS A 579 24.29 19.58 -23.05
N GLN A 580 23.53 20.67 -22.93
CA GLN A 580 23.93 21.84 -22.16
C GLN A 580 23.58 21.64 -20.69
N SER A 581 24.58 21.68 -19.81
CA SER A 581 24.39 21.53 -18.36
C SER A 581 23.54 22.66 -17.78
N LEU A 582 22.61 22.32 -16.89
CA LEU A 582 21.75 23.24 -16.15
C LEU A 582 22.14 23.28 -14.67
N LYS A 583 21.94 24.42 -14.02
CA LYS A 583 22.13 24.55 -12.57
C LYS A 583 21.00 23.83 -11.84
N VAL A 584 21.33 22.82 -11.06
CA VAL A 584 20.37 22.07 -10.24
C VAL A 584 20.09 22.87 -8.95
N PRO A 585 18.82 23.10 -8.57
CA PRO A 585 18.48 23.72 -7.29
C PRO A 585 18.71 22.75 -6.12
N ALA A 586 18.62 23.25 -4.90
CA ALA A 586 18.70 22.39 -3.70
C ALA A 586 17.60 21.32 -3.70
N SER A 587 17.91 20.14 -3.16
CA SER A 587 16.93 19.08 -2.93
C SER A 587 15.69 19.58 -2.19
N GLY A 588 14.51 19.07 -2.55
CA GLY A 588 13.23 19.59 -2.06
C GLY A 588 12.65 20.75 -2.88
N ASN A 589 13.20 21.03 -4.07
CA ASN A 589 12.72 22.09 -4.97
C ASN A 589 12.48 21.56 -6.40
N PHE A 590 11.86 22.39 -7.26
CA PHE A 590 11.73 22.11 -8.68
C PHE A 590 12.80 22.82 -9.50
N LEU A 591 13.37 22.11 -10.48
CA LEU A 591 14.12 22.71 -11.59
C LEU A 591 13.15 23.10 -12.70
N SER A 592 12.98 24.39 -12.93
CA SER A 592 12.11 24.93 -13.99
C SER A 592 12.88 25.20 -15.28
N ILE A 593 12.39 24.64 -16.39
CA ILE A 593 12.97 24.80 -17.73
C ILE A 593 11.90 25.35 -18.65
N LYS A 594 12.04 26.62 -19.04
CA LYS A 594 11.11 27.30 -19.95
C LYS A 594 11.65 27.24 -21.38
N GLN A 595 10.86 26.69 -22.30
CA GLN A 595 11.30 26.47 -23.69
C GLN A 595 10.14 26.40 -24.68
N ASN A 596 10.43 26.71 -25.95
CA ASN A 596 9.60 26.32 -27.10
C ASN A 596 9.95 24.90 -27.54
N TRP A 597 9.36 23.90 -26.87
CA TRP A 597 9.70 22.49 -27.07
C TRP A 597 9.49 22.05 -28.53
N LYS A 598 10.52 21.43 -29.13
CA LYS A 598 10.47 20.89 -30.49
C LYS A 598 10.86 19.41 -30.50
N SER A 599 10.52 18.74 -31.61
CA SER A 599 10.86 17.33 -31.78
C SER A 599 12.36 17.11 -31.71
N GLY A 600 12.79 16.16 -30.87
CA GLY A 600 14.19 15.83 -30.63
C GLY A 600 14.85 16.63 -29.51
N ASP A 601 14.17 17.60 -28.89
CA ASP A 601 14.66 18.17 -27.64
C ASP A 601 14.72 17.08 -26.57
N GLN A 602 15.79 17.10 -25.79
CA GLN A 602 16.07 16.11 -24.76
C GLN A 602 16.50 16.77 -23.46
N VAL A 603 15.86 16.40 -22.36
CA VAL A 603 16.35 16.68 -21.01
C VAL A 603 16.84 15.39 -20.36
N THR A 604 18.06 15.38 -19.87
CA THR A 604 18.63 14.21 -19.17
C THR A 604 18.90 14.55 -17.72
N MET A 605 18.53 13.67 -16.80
CA MET A 605 18.82 13.78 -15.37
C MET A 605 19.64 12.58 -14.89
N GLU A 606 20.64 12.84 -14.05
CA GLU A 606 21.39 11.84 -13.28
C GLU A 606 21.33 12.25 -11.81
N LEU A 607 20.55 11.50 -11.02
CA LEU A 607 20.28 11.76 -9.60
C LEU A 607 21.02 10.73 -8.74
N PRO A 608 21.98 11.14 -7.89
CA PRO A 608 22.68 10.25 -6.98
C PRO A 608 21.74 9.56 -5.98
N LEU A 609 21.86 8.24 -5.88
CA LEU A 609 21.18 7.42 -4.87
C LEU A 609 22.15 7.10 -3.73
N SER A 610 21.71 7.26 -2.49
CA SER A 610 22.48 6.90 -1.30
C SER A 610 21.73 5.91 -0.42
N ILE A 611 22.50 5.14 0.34
CA ILE A 611 21.97 4.35 1.45
C ILE A 611 21.82 5.27 2.66
N ARG A 612 20.64 5.27 3.27
CA ARG A 612 20.33 6.03 4.48
C ARG A 612 19.59 5.17 5.49
N THR A 613 19.74 5.52 6.76
CA THR A 613 18.94 4.94 7.85
C THR A 613 17.85 5.92 8.28
N GLU A 614 16.74 5.38 8.76
CA GLU A 614 15.63 6.16 9.31
C GLU A 614 15.19 5.54 10.62
N ALA A 615 15.27 6.31 11.71
CA ALA A 615 14.85 5.85 13.03
C ALA A 615 13.34 5.58 13.03
N ILE A 616 12.92 4.55 13.77
CA ILE A 616 11.49 4.41 14.07
C ILE A 616 11.00 5.64 14.83
N LYS A 617 9.77 6.08 14.55
CA LYS A 617 9.14 7.19 15.27
C LYS A 617 8.67 6.72 16.64
N ASP A 618 9.62 6.58 17.54
CA ASP A 618 9.41 6.22 18.93
C ASP A 618 10.31 7.09 19.82
N ASP A 619 9.74 7.74 20.83
CA ASP A 619 10.51 8.64 21.70
C ASP A 619 11.11 7.96 22.93
N ARG A 620 10.88 6.65 23.11
CA ARG A 620 11.44 5.89 24.23
C ARG A 620 12.90 5.53 23.95
N PRO A 621 13.84 5.82 24.88
CA PRO A 621 15.26 5.59 24.67
C PRO A 621 15.65 4.15 24.31
N GLU A 622 14.93 3.14 24.79
CA GLU A 622 15.21 1.73 24.51
C GLU A 622 15.01 1.32 23.04
N TYR A 623 14.28 2.13 22.26
CA TYR A 623 14.06 1.90 20.83
C TYR A 623 14.86 2.85 19.92
N ALA A 624 15.71 3.72 20.49
CA ALA A 624 16.49 4.70 19.73
C ALA A 624 17.44 4.05 18.69
N SER A 625 17.86 2.81 18.93
CA SER A 625 18.71 2.03 18.01
C SER A 625 17.95 1.41 16.83
N LEU A 626 16.62 1.48 16.80
CA LEU A 626 15.82 0.80 15.80
C LEU A 626 15.71 1.63 14.51
N GLN A 627 16.28 1.11 13.43
CA GLN A 627 16.47 1.83 12.16
C GLN A 627 15.93 1.02 10.98
N ALA A 628 15.21 1.68 10.08
CA ALA A 628 14.93 1.19 8.73
C ALA A 628 16.04 1.62 7.76
N ILE A 629 16.17 0.94 6.63
CA ILE A 629 17.23 1.19 5.64
C ILE A 629 16.61 1.49 4.29
N LEU A 630 17.01 2.59 3.67
CA LEU A 630 16.50 3.03 2.38
C LEU A 630 17.62 3.26 1.39
N TYR A 631 17.36 2.96 0.13
CA TYR A 631 18.20 3.28 -1.02
C TYR A 631 17.45 4.27 -1.92
N GLY A 632 17.76 5.56 -1.80
CA GLY A 632 16.92 6.61 -2.36
C GLY A 632 15.46 6.52 -1.88
N PRO A 633 14.46 6.32 -2.77
CA PRO A 633 13.06 6.16 -2.39
C PRO A 633 12.67 4.73 -1.98
N TYR A 634 13.55 3.74 -2.18
CA TYR A 634 13.24 2.32 -1.98
C TYR A 634 13.56 1.88 -0.55
N LEU A 635 12.56 1.41 0.18
CA LEU A 635 12.73 0.75 1.48
C LEU A 635 13.27 -0.66 1.27
N LEU A 636 14.39 -0.96 1.91
CA LEU A 636 15.04 -2.26 1.87
C LEU A 636 14.61 -3.10 3.08
N ALA A 637 14.29 -4.36 2.83
CA ALA A 637 13.98 -5.38 3.83
C ALA A 637 15.04 -6.48 3.77
N GLY A 638 15.51 -6.95 4.93
CA GLY A 638 16.50 -8.01 5.01
C GLY A 638 15.86 -9.37 5.19
N LEU A 639 16.32 -10.37 4.43
CA LEU A 639 15.84 -11.74 4.52
C LEU A 639 16.32 -12.41 5.81
N THR A 640 15.37 -12.68 6.71
CA THR A 640 15.64 -13.22 8.04
C THR A 640 14.36 -13.62 8.76
N SER A 641 14.45 -14.65 9.61
CA SER A 641 13.35 -15.08 10.47
C SER A 641 13.48 -14.64 11.93
N ARG A 642 14.68 -14.26 12.39
CA ARG A 642 14.94 -13.99 13.82
C ARG A 642 15.95 -12.88 14.06
N GLU A 643 17.08 -12.92 13.37
CA GLU A 643 18.18 -12.00 13.58
C GLU A 643 17.83 -10.62 13.02
N TRP A 644 18.10 -9.60 13.81
CA TRP A 644 17.72 -8.21 13.51
C TRP A 644 18.77 -7.21 14.00
N SER A 645 19.88 -7.68 14.57
CA SER A 645 20.97 -6.85 15.08
C SER A 645 22.03 -6.59 14.01
N ILE A 646 22.33 -5.32 13.78
CA ILE A 646 23.28 -4.85 12.78
C ILE A 646 24.41 -4.05 13.42
N THR A 647 25.53 -3.92 12.72
CA THR A 647 26.64 -3.07 13.16
C THR A 647 27.17 -2.23 12.00
N THR A 648 27.48 -0.97 12.27
CA THR A 648 28.14 -0.06 11.32
C THR A 648 29.67 -0.14 11.42
N GLN A 649 30.22 -0.82 12.43
CA GLN A 649 31.66 -1.04 12.62
C GLN A 649 32.17 -2.17 11.74
N ALA A 650 32.04 -2.02 10.43
CA ALA A 650 32.49 -3.00 9.46
C ALA A 650 33.96 -2.78 9.03
N LYS A 651 34.57 -3.83 8.47
CA LYS A 651 35.89 -3.72 7.82
C LYS A 651 35.82 -2.65 6.73
N ASP A 652 36.78 -1.74 6.71
CA ASP A 652 36.85 -0.59 5.79
C ASP A 652 35.70 0.42 5.92
N ASN A 653 34.96 0.43 7.04
CA ASN A 653 33.75 1.26 7.29
C ASN A 653 32.59 1.03 6.30
N ILE A 654 32.62 -0.05 5.50
CA ILE A 654 31.55 -0.41 4.55
C ILE A 654 30.70 -1.50 5.18
N TRP A 655 29.53 -1.13 5.70
CA TRP A 655 28.59 -2.05 6.35
C TRP A 655 27.45 -2.53 5.43
N ILE A 656 27.29 -1.92 4.25
CA ILE A 656 26.38 -2.34 3.18
C ILE A 656 27.15 -2.32 1.85
N SER A 657 27.08 -3.41 1.09
CA SER A 657 27.77 -3.58 -0.19
C SER A 657 26.81 -4.04 -1.29
N SER A 658 27.00 -3.56 -2.52
CA SER A 658 26.17 -3.94 -3.66
C SER A 658 26.39 -5.39 -4.08
N ILE A 659 25.33 -6.07 -4.51
CA ILE A 659 25.43 -7.41 -5.12
C ILE A 659 25.55 -7.25 -6.65
N PRO A 660 26.66 -7.63 -7.29
CA PRO A 660 26.82 -7.57 -8.75
C PRO A 660 25.83 -8.46 -9.51
N GLU A 661 25.48 -8.05 -10.74
CA GLU A 661 24.59 -8.82 -11.63
C GLU A 661 25.05 -10.27 -11.84
N THR A 662 26.36 -10.48 -11.94
CA THR A 662 26.98 -11.78 -12.16
C THR A 662 26.72 -12.78 -11.03
N HIS A 663 26.28 -12.34 -9.85
CA HIS A 663 25.92 -13.28 -8.79
C HIS A 663 24.71 -14.12 -9.17
N ASN A 664 23.74 -13.57 -9.91
CA ASN A 664 22.54 -14.30 -10.33
C ASN A 664 22.85 -15.42 -11.33
N SER A 665 23.92 -15.32 -12.13
CA SER A 665 24.33 -16.40 -13.04
C SER A 665 24.96 -17.60 -12.31
N HIS A 666 25.30 -17.46 -11.04
CA HIS A 666 25.91 -18.50 -10.21
C HIS A 666 24.94 -19.08 -9.17
N LEU A 667 23.66 -18.68 -9.20
CA LEU A 667 22.63 -19.22 -8.31
C LEU A 667 22.11 -20.55 -8.84
N VAL A 668 22.10 -21.56 -7.98
CA VAL A 668 21.73 -22.93 -8.29
C VAL A 668 20.78 -23.51 -7.25
N THR A 669 20.03 -24.51 -7.69
CA THR A 669 19.29 -25.43 -6.83
C THR A 669 19.69 -26.85 -7.22
N LEU A 670 20.09 -27.63 -6.22
CA LEU A 670 20.49 -29.03 -6.39
C LEU A 670 19.29 -29.92 -6.05
N SER A 671 18.89 -30.76 -6.99
CA SER A 671 17.65 -31.56 -6.87
C SER A 671 17.87 -33.05 -7.11
N GLN A 672 17.01 -33.88 -6.52
CA GLN A 672 16.93 -35.31 -6.75
C GLN A 672 15.46 -35.74 -6.87
N GLN A 673 15.22 -36.80 -7.63
CA GLN A 673 13.89 -37.34 -7.83
C GLN A 673 13.73 -38.65 -7.05
N SER A 674 12.62 -38.81 -6.34
CA SER A 674 12.20 -40.09 -5.74
C SER A 674 10.73 -40.34 -6.08
N GLY A 675 10.48 -41.32 -6.96
CA GLY A 675 9.18 -41.53 -7.56
C GLY A 675 8.68 -40.29 -8.33
N ASN A 676 7.49 -39.81 -7.97
CA ASN A 676 6.87 -38.61 -8.56
C ASN A 676 7.17 -37.31 -7.80
N VAL A 677 8.01 -37.36 -6.76
CA VAL A 677 8.33 -36.21 -5.93
C VAL A 677 9.76 -35.75 -6.23
N SER A 678 9.90 -34.46 -6.49
CA SER A 678 11.21 -33.80 -6.64
C SER A 678 11.60 -33.19 -5.30
N TYR A 679 12.80 -33.53 -4.83
CA TYR A 679 13.40 -32.99 -3.62
C TYR A 679 14.57 -32.06 -3.98
N VAL A 680 14.83 -31.08 -3.13
CA VAL A 680 15.90 -30.10 -3.27
C VAL A 680 16.73 -30.03 -2.00
N LEU A 681 18.02 -29.70 -2.14
CA LEU A 681 18.82 -29.25 -0.99
C LEU A 681 18.23 -27.96 -0.45
N SER A 682 18.19 -27.84 0.87
CA SER A 682 17.67 -26.66 1.57
C SER A 682 18.48 -26.38 2.83
N ASN A 683 18.71 -25.10 3.13
CA ASN A 683 19.27 -24.65 4.39
C ASN A 683 18.16 -24.49 5.44
N ASN A 684 18.06 -25.45 6.36
CA ASN A 684 17.09 -25.42 7.45
C ASN A 684 17.82 -25.26 8.79
N ASN A 685 17.75 -24.05 9.37
CA ASN A 685 18.46 -23.69 10.60
C ASN A 685 19.96 -24.05 10.57
N GLN A 686 20.65 -23.62 9.50
CA GLN A 686 22.09 -23.88 9.28
C GLN A 686 22.45 -25.37 9.15
N THR A 687 21.47 -26.25 8.93
CA THR A 687 21.68 -27.66 8.57
C THR A 687 21.17 -27.88 7.15
N ILE A 688 21.93 -28.60 6.32
CA ILE A 688 21.52 -28.89 4.94
C ILE A 688 20.63 -30.13 4.92
N THR A 689 19.37 -29.96 4.51
CA THR A 689 18.37 -31.03 4.42
C THR A 689 17.83 -31.20 3.01
N MET A 690 17.21 -32.36 2.73
CA MET A 690 16.38 -32.57 1.56
C MET A 690 14.94 -32.16 1.88
N GLU A 691 14.38 -31.27 1.08
CA GLU A 691 12.99 -30.81 1.20
C GLU A 691 12.23 -31.01 -0.11
N VAL A 692 10.90 -31.03 -0.06
CA VAL A 692 10.08 -31.05 -1.29
C VAL A 692 10.32 -29.75 -2.07
N THR A 693 10.42 -29.86 -3.39
CA THR A 693 10.63 -28.70 -4.28
C THR A 693 9.58 -27.62 -4.01
N PRO A 694 9.98 -26.41 -3.57
CA PRO A 694 9.05 -25.36 -3.15
C PRO A 694 8.46 -24.58 -4.33
N ALA A 695 7.43 -23.76 -4.07
CA ALA A 695 6.96 -22.77 -5.03
C ALA A 695 7.92 -21.55 -5.06
N PRO A 696 8.12 -20.87 -6.21
CA PRO A 696 8.90 -19.63 -6.28
C PRO A 696 8.35 -18.51 -5.39
N GLY A 697 9.23 -17.64 -4.91
CA GLY A 697 8.84 -16.51 -4.06
C GLY A 697 8.45 -16.89 -2.63
N THR A 698 8.92 -18.05 -2.16
CA THR A 698 8.69 -18.57 -0.80
C THR A 698 9.98 -18.57 0.02
N GLN A 699 9.86 -18.53 1.35
CA GLN A 699 11.02 -18.70 2.25
C GLN A 699 11.74 -20.04 2.00
N THR A 700 11.01 -21.09 1.64
CA THR A 700 11.60 -22.38 1.27
C THR A 700 12.37 -22.33 -0.06
N ALA A 701 11.92 -21.53 -1.03
CA ALA A 701 12.69 -21.33 -2.28
C ALA A 701 13.98 -20.55 -2.03
N VAL A 702 13.95 -19.57 -1.11
CA VAL A 702 15.15 -18.89 -0.61
C VAL A 702 16.12 -19.90 0.01
N ALA A 703 15.64 -20.72 0.94
CA ALA A 703 16.46 -21.74 1.61
C ALA A 703 17.01 -22.82 0.66
N ALA A 704 16.31 -23.10 -0.45
CA ALA A 704 16.72 -24.05 -1.47
C ALA A 704 17.62 -23.46 -2.59
N THR A 705 18.00 -22.18 -2.45
CA THR A 705 18.86 -21.50 -3.41
C THR A 705 20.25 -21.29 -2.81
N PHE A 706 21.27 -21.65 -3.58
CA PHE A 706 22.67 -21.51 -3.20
C PHE A 706 23.44 -20.80 -4.31
N ARG A 707 24.51 -20.08 -3.96
CA ARG A 707 25.49 -19.54 -4.88
C ARG A 707 26.70 -20.47 -4.92
N LEU A 708 27.14 -20.84 -6.12
CA LEU A 708 28.44 -21.50 -6.31
C LEU A 708 29.53 -20.43 -6.42
N VAL A 709 30.52 -20.50 -5.54
CA VAL A 709 31.66 -19.57 -5.51
C VAL A 709 32.92 -20.33 -5.91
N ALA A 710 33.59 -19.92 -6.99
CA ALA A 710 34.85 -20.53 -7.39
C ALA A 710 35.92 -20.31 -6.31
N ALA A 711 36.68 -21.36 -5.97
CA ALA A 711 37.71 -21.27 -4.93
C ALA A 711 39.04 -20.67 -5.45
N ASP A 712 39.28 -20.76 -6.76
CA ASP A 712 40.50 -20.27 -7.43
C ASP A 712 40.19 -19.06 -8.33
N ASP A 713 40.19 -17.86 -7.76
CA ASP A 713 40.01 -16.59 -8.48
C ASP A 713 41.20 -16.19 -9.40
N SER A 714 42.13 -17.12 -9.67
CA SER A 714 43.34 -16.87 -10.47
C SER A 714 43.11 -16.93 -11.99
N LYS A 715 41.96 -17.41 -12.45
CA LYS A 715 41.52 -17.29 -13.84
C LYS A 715 40.40 -16.25 -13.89
N GLY A 716 40.76 -14.99 -14.15
CA GLY A 716 39.84 -13.85 -14.32
C GLY A 716 38.93 -13.94 -15.56
N GLY A 717 38.30 -15.09 -15.79
CA GLY A 717 37.22 -15.27 -16.75
C GLY A 717 35.89 -15.23 -16.00
N ILE A 718 34.98 -14.37 -16.44
CA ILE A 718 33.59 -14.37 -16.01
C ILE A 718 33.00 -15.70 -16.50
N SER A 719 32.87 -16.68 -15.62
CA SER A 719 32.18 -17.95 -15.91
C SER A 719 30.77 -17.63 -16.42
N SER A 720 30.40 -18.19 -17.58
CA SER A 720 29.11 -17.89 -18.25
C SER A 720 27.91 -18.57 -17.57
N GLY A 721 28.17 -19.53 -16.67
CA GLY A 721 27.17 -20.23 -15.88
C GLY A 721 27.78 -21.25 -14.92
N PRO A 722 26.97 -21.91 -14.08
CA PRO A 722 27.44 -22.88 -13.11
C PRO A 722 27.93 -24.20 -13.75
N GLU A 723 27.54 -24.50 -14.99
CA GLU A 723 28.01 -25.68 -15.73
C GLU A 723 29.49 -25.62 -16.08
N GLU A 724 30.05 -24.41 -16.28
CA GLU A 724 31.47 -24.21 -16.54
C GLU A 724 32.34 -24.45 -15.30
N LEU A 725 31.72 -24.48 -14.11
CA LEU A 725 32.41 -24.82 -12.86
C LEU A 725 32.58 -26.34 -12.68
N ILE A 726 31.99 -27.18 -13.55
CA ILE A 726 32.19 -28.63 -13.50
C ILE A 726 33.68 -28.94 -13.76
N GLY A 727 34.29 -29.63 -12.81
CA GLY A 727 35.73 -29.94 -12.75
C GLY A 727 36.54 -29.00 -11.86
N SER A 728 35.94 -27.88 -11.41
CA SER A 728 36.60 -26.84 -10.61
C SER A 728 36.34 -27.01 -9.11
N GLN A 729 37.18 -26.37 -8.29
CA GLN A 729 36.93 -26.21 -6.86
C GLN A 729 35.89 -25.10 -6.64
N VAL A 730 34.87 -25.42 -5.85
CA VAL A 730 33.75 -24.54 -5.51
C VAL A 730 33.49 -24.55 -4.00
N MET A 731 32.97 -23.43 -3.51
CA MET A 731 32.34 -23.31 -2.21
C MET A 731 30.85 -23.05 -2.44
N ILE A 732 30.01 -23.50 -1.52
CA ILE A 732 28.56 -23.40 -1.63
C ILE A 732 28.08 -22.41 -0.57
N GLU A 733 27.51 -21.30 -0.98
CA GLU A 733 26.99 -20.24 -0.10
C GLU A 733 25.45 -20.23 -0.15
N PRO A 734 24.72 -20.36 0.98
CA PRO A 734 23.27 -20.21 0.97
C PRO A 734 22.85 -18.78 0.62
N PHE A 735 21.80 -18.64 -0.20
CA PHE A 735 21.36 -17.36 -0.76
C PHE A 735 21.16 -16.27 0.30
N ASP A 736 20.50 -16.58 1.42
CA ASP A 736 20.13 -15.66 2.51
C ASP A 736 21.17 -15.57 3.65
N PHE A 737 22.30 -16.27 3.53
CA PHE A 737 23.44 -16.21 4.45
C PHE A 737 24.74 -15.77 3.75
N PRO A 738 24.80 -14.56 3.18
CA PRO A 738 25.98 -14.10 2.47
C PRO A 738 27.23 -14.09 3.38
N GLY A 739 28.32 -14.65 2.89
CA GLY A 739 29.58 -14.83 3.64
C GLY A 739 29.66 -16.09 4.50
N MET A 740 28.62 -16.93 4.53
CA MET A 740 28.62 -18.25 5.18
C MET A 740 28.64 -19.37 4.14
N LEU A 741 29.28 -20.49 4.47
CA LEU A 741 29.52 -21.59 3.54
C LEU A 741 28.95 -22.89 4.10
N VAL A 742 28.55 -23.79 3.20
CA VAL A 742 28.27 -25.19 3.55
C VAL A 742 29.59 -25.88 3.90
N THR A 743 29.65 -26.50 5.08
CA THR A 743 30.83 -27.18 5.62
C THR A 743 30.48 -28.57 6.17
N GLN A 744 31.47 -29.46 6.23
CA GLN A 744 31.36 -30.71 6.96
C GLN A 744 31.32 -30.44 8.47
N ALA A 745 30.26 -30.88 9.15
CA ALA A 745 30.16 -30.91 10.60
C ALA A 745 30.87 -32.14 11.20
N THR A 746 31.06 -32.15 12.52
CA THR A 746 31.80 -33.20 13.25
C THR A 746 31.14 -34.58 13.18
N ASP A 747 29.83 -34.66 12.99
CA ASP A 747 29.05 -35.90 12.81
C ASP A 747 28.93 -36.34 11.34
N SER A 748 29.75 -35.77 10.45
CA SER A 748 29.69 -35.92 8.99
C SER A 748 28.45 -35.33 8.31
N SER A 749 27.52 -34.70 9.05
CA SER A 749 26.44 -33.94 8.44
C SER A 749 26.96 -32.65 7.77
N LEU A 750 26.14 -32.02 6.94
CA LEU A 750 26.45 -30.73 6.35
C LEU A 750 25.76 -29.60 7.11
N ALA A 751 26.55 -28.59 7.46
CA ALA A 751 26.08 -27.40 8.18
C ALA A 751 26.50 -26.12 7.46
N VAL A 752 25.94 -24.98 7.87
CA VAL A 752 26.29 -23.65 7.36
C VAL A 752 27.09 -22.92 8.42
N GLN A 753 28.32 -22.50 8.11
CA GLN A 753 29.22 -21.84 9.05
C GLN A 753 29.90 -20.61 8.43
N GLY A 754 30.36 -19.68 9.26
CA GLY A 754 31.03 -18.48 8.79
C GLY A 754 32.36 -18.78 8.09
N SER A 755 32.65 -18.07 7.00
CA SER A 755 33.89 -18.24 6.21
C SER A 755 35.19 -17.96 6.98
N SER A 756 35.11 -17.34 8.15
CA SER A 756 36.24 -17.10 9.08
C SER A 756 36.58 -18.29 9.99
N SER A 757 35.77 -19.35 10.00
CA SER A 757 36.08 -20.58 10.74
C SER A 757 37.37 -21.23 10.22
N SER A 758 38.17 -21.80 11.12
CA SER A 758 39.54 -22.26 10.87
C SER A 758 39.70 -23.42 9.87
N ASP A 759 38.61 -24.00 9.37
CA ASP A 759 38.64 -25.20 8.53
C ASP A 759 38.15 -24.91 7.09
N LYS A 760 38.98 -24.16 6.34
CA LYS A 760 38.71 -23.87 4.91
C LYS A 760 38.73 -25.13 4.04
N GLU A 761 39.29 -26.23 4.50
CA GLU A 761 39.28 -27.50 3.77
C GLU A 761 37.90 -28.18 3.88
N ALA A 762 37.25 -28.09 5.05
CA ALA A 762 35.91 -28.64 5.28
C ALA A 762 34.78 -27.94 4.48
N SER A 763 35.05 -26.82 3.80
CA SER A 763 34.08 -26.05 3.01
C SER A 763 34.35 -26.05 1.50
N ARG A 764 35.44 -26.71 1.06
CA ARG A 764 35.84 -26.77 -0.36
C ARG A 764 35.36 -28.07 -0.98
N PHE A 765 34.58 -27.95 -2.04
CA PHE A 765 34.10 -29.09 -2.82
C PHE A 765 34.68 -29.02 -4.23
N ARG A 766 34.93 -30.17 -4.84
CA ARG A 766 35.12 -30.28 -6.27
C ARG A 766 33.79 -30.66 -6.91
N LEU A 767 33.28 -29.78 -7.77
CA LEU A 767 32.09 -30.06 -8.57
C LEU A 767 32.51 -31.00 -9.70
N VAL A 768 31.90 -32.18 -9.81
CA VAL A 768 32.21 -33.15 -10.87
C VAL A 768 30.93 -33.57 -11.58
N ALA A 769 31.07 -34.13 -12.79
CA ALA A 769 29.96 -34.83 -13.43
C ALA A 769 29.43 -35.92 -12.50
N GLY A 770 28.12 -36.13 -12.48
CA GLY A 770 27.49 -37.03 -11.52
C GLY A 770 28.05 -38.44 -11.62
N VAL A 771 28.39 -39.01 -10.47
CA VAL A 771 28.96 -40.36 -10.37
C VAL A 771 27.98 -41.44 -10.83
N ASP A 772 26.69 -41.14 -10.95
CA ASP A 772 25.66 -41.99 -11.57
C ASP A 772 25.73 -42.07 -13.10
N GLY A 773 26.58 -41.26 -13.74
CA GLY A 773 26.75 -41.23 -15.20
C GLY A 773 25.55 -40.69 -15.98
N LYS A 774 24.51 -40.15 -15.30
CA LYS A 774 23.35 -39.55 -15.96
C LYS A 774 23.74 -38.20 -16.56
N GLN A 775 23.22 -37.89 -17.75
CA GLN A 775 23.50 -36.60 -18.39
C GLN A 775 22.90 -35.45 -17.57
N GLY A 776 23.69 -34.43 -17.26
CA GLY A 776 23.26 -33.26 -16.49
C GLY A 776 23.21 -33.46 -14.97
N SER A 777 23.58 -34.64 -14.47
CA SER A 777 23.82 -34.82 -13.03
C SER A 777 25.21 -34.32 -12.65
N VAL A 778 25.34 -33.89 -11.40
CA VAL A 778 26.57 -33.44 -10.77
C VAL A 778 26.74 -34.08 -9.41
N SER A 779 27.99 -34.21 -8.97
CA SER A 779 28.33 -34.67 -7.62
C SER A 779 29.29 -33.69 -6.97
N LEU A 780 29.15 -33.52 -5.66
CA LEU A 780 29.98 -32.63 -4.85
C LEU A 780 30.93 -33.49 -4.01
N MET A 781 32.21 -33.53 -4.38
CA MET A 781 33.24 -34.26 -3.66
C MET A 781 33.96 -33.32 -2.70
N LEU A 782 34.15 -33.70 -1.43
CA LEU A 782 34.91 -32.88 -0.49
C LEU A 782 36.40 -32.86 -0.87
N GLU A 783 37.00 -31.67 -0.99
CA GLU A 783 38.42 -31.53 -1.29
C GLU A 783 39.26 -32.06 -0.11
N GLY A 784 40.37 -32.74 -0.41
CA GLY A 784 41.21 -33.38 0.62
C GLY A 784 40.72 -34.76 1.10
N LYS A 785 39.49 -35.18 0.75
CA LYS A 785 38.97 -36.53 1.05
C LYS A 785 38.46 -37.24 -0.21
N LYS A 786 39.38 -37.88 -0.94
CA LYS A 786 39.07 -38.59 -2.20
C LYS A 786 37.99 -39.67 -1.98
N GLY A 787 36.98 -39.69 -2.84
CA GLY A 787 35.87 -40.65 -2.77
C GLY A 787 34.76 -40.28 -1.78
N CYS A 788 34.84 -39.14 -1.10
CA CYS A 788 33.81 -38.66 -0.18
C CYS A 788 32.90 -37.63 -0.84
N TYR A 789 31.62 -37.97 -1.00
CA TYR A 789 30.63 -37.16 -1.68
C TYR A 789 29.50 -36.74 -0.76
N VAL A 790 28.87 -35.60 -1.09
CA VAL A 790 27.56 -35.23 -0.53
C VAL A 790 26.57 -36.34 -0.87
N TYR A 791 25.83 -36.80 0.13
CA TYR A 791 25.02 -38.02 0.06
C TYR A 791 23.70 -37.84 0.82
N SER A 792 22.60 -38.23 0.18
CA SER A 792 21.22 -38.02 0.65
C SER A 792 20.49 -39.29 1.10
N ASP A 793 21.15 -40.45 1.18
CA ASP A 793 20.49 -41.76 1.38
C ASP A 793 19.46 -42.13 0.29
N GLN A 794 19.00 -43.39 0.27
CA GLN A 794 18.14 -43.91 -0.81
C GLN A 794 16.68 -43.48 -0.70
N THR A 795 16.17 -43.40 0.53
CA THR A 795 14.75 -43.09 0.79
C THR A 795 14.61 -41.62 1.16
N LEU A 796 14.50 -40.76 0.15
CA LEU A 796 14.32 -39.33 0.34
C LEU A 796 13.03 -39.04 1.12
N LYS A 797 13.15 -38.19 2.14
CA LYS A 797 12.03 -37.67 2.92
C LYS A 797 12.31 -36.22 3.33
N PRO A 798 11.27 -35.39 3.52
CA PRO A 798 11.45 -34.01 3.99
C PRO A 798 12.20 -33.97 5.34
N GLY A 799 13.06 -32.97 5.54
CA GLY A 799 13.88 -32.82 6.75
C GLY A 799 15.07 -33.78 6.86
N MET A 800 15.34 -34.61 5.85
CA MET A 800 16.47 -35.53 5.87
C MET A 800 17.80 -34.78 5.78
N LYS A 801 18.66 -34.93 6.79
CA LYS A 801 20.00 -34.29 6.79
C LYS A 801 20.91 -34.90 5.75
N LEU A 802 21.57 -34.06 4.96
CA LEU A 802 22.65 -34.49 4.09
C LEU A 802 23.93 -34.69 4.90
N LYS A 803 24.74 -35.64 4.45
CA LYS A 803 26.02 -36.00 5.04
C LYS A 803 27.07 -36.25 3.98
N LEU A 804 28.32 -36.30 4.38
CA LEU A 804 29.38 -36.85 3.56
C LEU A 804 29.46 -38.37 3.76
N LYS A 805 29.49 -39.11 2.66
CA LYS A 805 29.73 -40.55 2.66
C LYS A 805 30.86 -40.88 1.68
N CYS A 806 31.77 -41.73 2.12
CA CYS A 806 32.95 -42.12 1.36
C CYS A 806 32.78 -43.52 0.79
N ASP A 807 33.00 -43.66 -0.50
CA ASP A 807 33.17 -44.93 -1.21
C ASP A 807 34.35 -44.75 -2.16
N SER A 808 35.46 -45.43 -1.88
CA SER A 808 36.72 -45.25 -2.62
C SER A 808 36.61 -45.66 -4.08
N ASP A 809 35.69 -46.59 -4.39
CA ASP A 809 35.53 -47.14 -5.75
C ASP A 809 34.24 -46.66 -6.42
N ALA A 810 33.36 -45.97 -5.67
CA ALA A 810 32.04 -45.53 -6.09
C ALA A 810 31.31 -46.61 -6.92
N SER A 811 31.41 -47.88 -6.50
CA SER A 811 31.01 -49.03 -7.33
C SER A 811 29.55 -49.42 -7.12
N ASP A 812 28.98 -49.04 -5.97
CA ASP A 812 27.56 -49.27 -5.65
C ASP A 812 26.67 -48.27 -6.41
N GLU A 813 25.84 -48.77 -7.32
CA GLU A 813 24.86 -47.97 -8.06
C GLU A 813 23.94 -47.15 -7.14
N LYS A 814 23.61 -47.68 -5.95
CA LYS A 814 22.79 -46.97 -4.99
C LYS A 814 23.55 -45.83 -4.31
N PHE A 815 24.85 -45.98 -4.12
CA PHE A 815 25.71 -44.90 -3.66
C PHE A 815 25.80 -43.80 -4.73
N LYS A 816 26.03 -44.19 -5.99
CA LYS A 816 26.12 -43.25 -7.10
C LYS A 816 24.87 -42.38 -7.23
N GLU A 817 23.69 -43.01 -7.23
CA GLU A 817 22.41 -42.30 -7.33
C GLU A 817 22.18 -41.35 -6.14
N ALA A 818 22.46 -41.79 -4.91
CA ALA A 818 22.30 -40.96 -3.71
C ALA A 818 23.35 -39.83 -3.58
N SER A 819 24.43 -39.88 -4.36
CA SER A 819 25.49 -38.86 -4.40
C SER A 819 25.47 -37.98 -5.65
N SER A 820 24.50 -38.18 -6.54
CA SER A 820 24.31 -37.38 -7.76
C SER A 820 23.05 -36.54 -7.69
N PHE A 821 23.16 -35.28 -8.10
CA PHE A 821 22.11 -34.26 -8.06
C PHE A 821 21.95 -33.64 -9.43
N VAL A 822 20.73 -33.24 -9.79
CA VAL A 822 20.48 -32.42 -10.97
C VAL A 822 20.69 -30.96 -10.59
N LEU A 823 21.63 -30.31 -11.29
CA LEU A 823 21.90 -28.89 -11.16
C LEU A 823 20.85 -28.08 -11.92
N ARG A 824 20.13 -27.19 -11.23
CA ARG A 824 19.12 -26.30 -11.83
C ARG A 824 19.48 -24.85 -11.52
N LYS A 825 18.94 -23.93 -12.31
CA LYS A 825 18.96 -22.50 -11.98
C LYS A 825 18.30 -22.28 -10.61
N GLY A 826 18.88 -21.40 -9.80
CA GLY A 826 18.36 -21.04 -8.47
C GLY A 826 16.88 -20.65 -8.52
N MET A 827 16.12 -21.12 -7.52
CA MET A 827 14.69 -20.84 -7.40
C MET A 827 14.39 -19.40 -6.98
N SER A 828 15.35 -18.76 -6.31
CA SER A 828 15.36 -17.34 -5.96
C SER A 828 16.46 -16.61 -6.73
N GLN A 829 16.27 -15.30 -6.92
CA GLN A 829 17.24 -14.41 -7.57
C GLN A 829 17.38 -13.12 -6.76
N TYR A 830 18.57 -12.53 -6.77
CA TYR A 830 18.78 -11.20 -6.22
C TYR A 830 18.03 -10.18 -7.08
N ASN A 831 17.33 -9.27 -6.43
CA ASN A 831 16.80 -8.09 -7.11
C ASN A 831 17.98 -7.24 -7.59
N PRO A 832 17.87 -6.52 -8.73
CA PRO A 832 18.94 -5.62 -9.15
C PRO A 832 19.30 -4.55 -8.10
N MET A 833 18.37 -4.22 -7.20
CA MET A 833 18.58 -3.32 -6.06
C MET A 833 18.93 -4.05 -4.75
N SER A 834 19.44 -5.28 -4.82
CA SER A 834 19.83 -6.04 -3.63
C SER A 834 21.24 -5.69 -3.14
N PHE A 835 21.43 -5.74 -1.83
CA PHE A 835 22.69 -5.46 -1.14
C PHE A 835 23.00 -6.57 -0.12
N VAL A 836 24.27 -6.72 0.25
CA VAL A 836 24.70 -7.44 1.45
C VAL A 836 24.92 -6.44 2.57
N MET A 837 24.23 -6.63 3.69
CA MET A 837 24.40 -5.84 4.91
C MET A 837 25.07 -6.66 6.01
N ASN A 838 26.04 -6.06 6.69
CA ASN A 838 26.74 -6.69 7.81
C ASN A 838 25.86 -6.71 9.06
N GLY A 839 25.78 -7.88 9.68
CA GLY A 839 25.13 -8.06 10.98
C GLY A 839 26.10 -8.48 12.07
N VAL A 840 25.61 -8.53 13.30
CA VAL A 840 26.43 -8.90 14.47
C VAL A 840 26.76 -10.39 14.46
N GLN A 841 25.80 -11.24 14.07
CA GLN A 841 25.95 -12.70 14.05
C GLN A 841 26.12 -13.27 12.63
N ARG A 842 25.48 -12.64 11.65
CA ARG A 842 25.50 -13.02 10.24
C ARG A 842 25.21 -11.80 9.38
N ASN A 843 25.56 -11.86 8.10
CA ASN A 843 25.14 -10.85 7.13
C ASN A 843 23.73 -11.16 6.60
N PHE A 844 23.11 -10.14 6.00
CA PHE A 844 21.76 -10.18 5.45
C PHE A 844 21.76 -9.82 3.97
N VAL A 845 20.89 -10.46 3.21
CA VAL A 845 20.50 -9.96 1.88
C VAL A 845 19.39 -8.94 2.07
N LEU A 846 19.65 -7.70 1.68
CA LEU A 846 18.64 -6.65 1.58
C LEU A 846 18.02 -6.67 0.18
N SER A 847 16.69 -6.51 0.11
CA SER A 847 15.95 -6.35 -1.15
C SER A 847 14.81 -5.33 -0.97
N PRO A 848 14.35 -4.65 -2.04
CA PRO A 848 13.21 -3.75 -1.93
C PRO A 848 11.96 -4.46 -1.40
N LEU A 849 11.28 -3.87 -0.40
CA LEU A 849 10.12 -4.49 0.26
C LEU A 849 9.00 -4.88 -0.72
N PHE A 850 8.78 -4.07 -1.76
CA PHE A 850 7.76 -4.35 -2.77
C PHE A 850 8.05 -5.61 -3.60
N SER A 851 9.31 -6.06 -3.65
CA SER A 851 9.71 -7.23 -4.43
C SER A 851 9.47 -8.56 -3.70
N LEU A 852 9.31 -8.52 -2.37
CA LEU A 852 9.08 -9.71 -1.54
C LEU A 852 7.61 -10.15 -1.60
N ARG A 853 7.39 -11.47 -1.57
CA ARG A 853 6.09 -12.14 -1.55
C ARG A 853 5.92 -12.87 -0.23
N ASP A 854 6.29 -14.15 -0.18
CA ASP A 854 6.06 -15.01 0.99
C ASP A 854 7.36 -15.20 1.81
N GLU A 855 8.48 -14.64 1.34
CA GLU A 855 9.74 -14.64 2.07
C GLU A 855 9.61 -13.98 3.45
N THR A 856 10.42 -14.44 4.40
CA THR A 856 10.46 -13.89 5.76
C THR A 856 11.49 -12.76 5.84
N TYR A 857 11.11 -11.62 6.41
CA TYR A 857 11.94 -10.42 6.40
C TYR A 857 11.84 -9.57 7.67
N ASN A 858 12.80 -8.65 7.80
CA ASN A 858 12.78 -7.51 8.71
C ASN A 858 12.86 -6.20 7.92
N VAL A 859 12.04 -5.22 8.30
CA VAL A 859 12.16 -3.83 7.82
C VAL A 859 13.02 -2.99 8.76
N TYR A 860 12.87 -3.19 10.07
CA TYR A 860 13.59 -2.47 11.11
C TYR A 860 14.65 -3.35 11.76
N PHE A 861 15.84 -2.78 11.96
CA PHE A 861 17.00 -3.43 12.55
C PHE A 861 17.50 -2.68 13.78
N SER A 862 17.92 -3.42 14.81
CA SER A 862 18.57 -2.86 15.99
C SER A 862 20.04 -2.58 15.68
N LEU A 863 20.40 -1.31 15.58
CA LEU A 863 21.77 -0.86 15.39
C LEU A 863 22.57 -0.99 16.69
N GLN A 864 23.60 -1.82 16.68
CA GLN A 864 24.59 -1.90 17.75
C GLN A 864 25.80 -1.04 17.35
N THR A 865 25.95 0.07 18.04
CA THR A 865 27.07 1.01 17.88
C THR A 865 28.32 0.56 18.60
#